data_AF-A0A957FML4-F1
#
_entry.id   AF-A0A957FML4-F1
#
_cell.length_a   1.000
_cell.length_b   1.000
_cell.length_c   1.000
_cell.angle_alpha   90.00
_cell.angle_beta   90.00
_cell.angle_gamma   90.00
#
_symmetry.space_group_name_H-M   'P 1'
#
loop_
_entity.id
_entity.type
_entity.pdbx_description
1 polymer ?
#
loop_
_entity_poly.entity_id
_entity_poly.type
_entity_poly.pdbx_seq_one_letter_code
_entity_poly.pdbx_strand_id
1 'polypeptide(L)'
;MSRRFLPLLALMGFYTAVVILLTWPLATHLNTHLVGPSSDAHLHYWNGWWVQTALAHGQNPFFTPLLNYPDGVNLATQNVAWFTVLPWLLLAPLFGGVVAYNLTIWLALVLCGLSAFALAHALTRHTAASVLAGLVYLAWPYRLTQLDHPNLVATFFMPLFILALWRLIHAPRWRTALLTGLLFALLGYTRWQLLIPAVLVGLVLALCWGKIWWPQAQKVVGYTAVSALFALILLLPAGFLLWQGQQQATADLLYEQDERTMQTDLLAYLTPAPQHPLWQRWTTPLYEQFYPDRMDGRRFAAYIGWTVLLLAGLGVVMRWREAWPWLVVAVLIVGLAAGPGWRIAGQIYDLPPTLYDLLRPLWLVRLMREPERFVMFLALPTAVLVAYGWAWFQTRFPRHAPATTLLASALILLDLAPGPAPLQFVGQERTFLADLAHTGEGALLNLPYRRRLSKTYMFEQTVHQRPILQGHISREPDNLYRFLDETDWLTAVPDLSADPLWLMNQLHTAGIAHVLLHRDLLPPEQVAVWQAAMPYPPQHADETYLLYATRPDPAVLPAPRPVSLCPVPRLALVQSVPEKTTAVLRPETITCPPSGVSPTPAGAVFGDVIQLVGYELTPRADTDAALDLTFYWLSRAYTPQDLTLFVHLLDESGQIVTQHDAPPAWGQNPTSGWQVGDLYSETITLTAVASGNYQVALGWYEATTGDRLAITNHPQQTDNRALLPETVRLQQPNQP
;
A
#
# COMPACT_ATOMS: atom_id res chain seq x y z
N MET A 1 -13.75 -7.12 -47.09
CA MET A 1 -12.48 -6.65 -46.49
C MET A 1 -11.43 -6.50 -47.59
N SER A 2 -10.75 -5.36 -47.69
CA SER A 2 -9.75 -5.14 -48.74
C SER A 2 -8.52 -6.04 -48.55
N ARG A 3 -7.89 -6.52 -49.64
CA ARG A 3 -6.68 -7.37 -49.64
C ARG A 3 -5.50 -6.82 -48.81
N ARG A 4 -5.57 -5.55 -48.38
CA ARG A 4 -4.54 -4.87 -47.56
C ARG A 4 -4.63 -5.19 -46.06
N PHE A 5 -5.77 -5.65 -45.55
CA PHE A 5 -5.93 -5.93 -44.11
C PHE A 5 -5.51 -7.34 -43.71
N LEU A 6 -5.58 -8.30 -44.62
CA LEU A 6 -5.26 -9.71 -44.34
C LEU A 6 -3.84 -9.91 -43.77
N PRO A 7 -2.78 -9.26 -44.28
CA PRO A 7 -1.44 -9.41 -43.71
C PRO A 7 -1.30 -8.85 -42.29
N LEU A 8 -2.00 -7.76 -41.98
CA LEU A 8 -1.96 -7.16 -40.64
C LEU A 8 -2.68 -8.06 -39.62
N LEU A 9 -3.82 -8.63 -40.01
CA LEU A 9 -4.55 -9.58 -39.17
C LEU A 9 -3.74 -10.86 -38.93
N ALA A 10 -3.05 -11.37 -39.97
CA ALA A 10 -2.16 -12.51 -39.83
C ALA A 10 -0.98 -12.21 -38.88
N LEU A 11 -0.38 -11.02 -38.98
CA LEU A 11 0.68 -10.59 -38.07
C LEU A 11 0.19 -10.45 -36.63
N MET A 12 -1.00 -9.85 -36.44
CA MET A 12 -1.63 -9.73 -35.13
C MET A 12 -1.90 -11.12 -34.53
N GLY A 13 -2.49 -12.04 -35.30
CA GLY A 13 -2.72 -13.41 -34.86
C GLY A 13 -1.42 -14.16 -34.52
N PHE A 14 -0.35 -13.95 -35.29
CA PHE A 14 0.97 -14.50 -34.97
C PHE A 14 1.51 -13.98 -33.64
N TYR A 15 1.51 -12.66 -33.41
CA TYR A 15 1.96 -12.10 -32.13
C TYR A 15 1.06 -12.52 -30.97
N THR A 16 -0.25 -12.65 -31.17
CA THR A 16 -1.15 -13.20 -30.14
C THR A 16 -0.77 -14.63 -29.77
N ALA A 17 -0.50 -15.50 -30.75
CA ALA A 17 -0.05 -16.87 -30.50
C ALA A 17 1.28 -16.91 -29.73
N VAL A 18 2.22 -16.02 -30.08
CA VAL A 18 3.49 -15.88 -29.35
C VAL A 18 3.25 -15.40 -27.92
N VAL A 19 2.39 -14.42 -27.69
CA VAL A 19 2.08 -13.92 -26.35
C VAL A 19 1.44 -15.01 -25.48
N ILE A 20 0.53 -15.81 -26.05
CA ILE A 20 -0.05 -16.98 -25.35
C ILE A 20 1.06 -17.97 -24.94
N LEU A 21 2.00 -18.25 -25.84
CA LEU A 21 3.14 -19.14 -25.56
C LEU A 21 4.05 -18.58 -24.45
N LEU A 22 4.40 -17.29 -24.53
CA LEU A 22 5.29 -16.63 -23.56
C LEU A 22 4.64 -16.42 -22.19
N THR A 23 3.31 -16.43 -22.11
CA THR A 23 2.58 -16.27 -20.85
C THR A 23 1.99 -17.59 -20.34
N TRP A 24 2.38 -18.73 -20.91
CA TRP A 24 1.91 -20.04 -20.47
C TRP A 24 2.26 -20.28 -18.98
N PRO A 25 1.35 -20.82 -18.15
CA PRO A 25 0.04 -21.42 -18.47
C PRO A 25 -1.18 -20.49 -18.35
N LEU A 26 -1.02 -19.17 -18.45
CA LEU A 26 -2.13 -18.22 -18.24
C LEU A 26 -3.40 -18.53 -19.05
N ALA A 27 -3.25 -19.02 -20.28
CA ALA A 27 -4.37 -19.34 -21.15
C ALA A 27 -5.31 -20.42 -20.57
N THR A 28 -4.82 -21.34 -19.72
CA THR A 28 -5.66 -22.35 -19.05
C THR A 28 -6.26 -21.85 -17.73
N HIS A 29 -5.83 -20.68 -17.27
CA HIS A 29 -6.18 -20.08 -15.98
C HIS A 29 -6.75 -18.66 -16.10
N LEU A 30 -7.22 -18.29 -17.29
CA LEU A 30 -7.52 -16.91 -17.67
C LEU A 30 -8.59 -16.24 -16.78
N ASN A 31 -9.47 -17.03 -16.19
CA ASN A 31 -10.56 -16.58 -15.31
C ASN A 31 -10.28 -16.77 -13.81
N THR A 32 -9.28 -17.57 -13.44
CA THR A 32 -9.00 -17.96 -12.03
C THR A 32 -7.72 -17.36 -11.48
N HIS A 33 -6.84 -16.84 -12.33
CA HIS A 33 -5.55 -16.30 -11.91
C HIS A 33 -5.27 -14.93 -12.55
N LEU A 34 -4.52 -14.09 -11.84
CA LEU A 34 -3.89 -12.90 -12.40
C LEU A 34 -2.44 -13.21 -12.76
N VAL A 35 -1.97 -12.65 -13.89
CA VAL A 35 -0.58 -12.81 -14.31
C VAL A 35 0.36 -11.87 -13.54
N GLY A 36 1.52 -12.39 -13.17
CA GLY A 36 2.62 -11.63 -12.56
C GLY A 36 3.04 -12.16 -11.19
N PRO A 37 4.28 -11.84 -10.74
CA PRO A 37 4.87 -12.45 -9.54
C PRO A 37 4.47 -11.81 -8.21
N SER A 38 3.91 -10.59 -8.19
CA SER A 38 3.69 -9.86 -6.94
C SER A 38 2.28 -9.28 -6.79
N SER A 39 1.95 -8.87 -5.57
CA SER A 39 0.68 -8.21 -5.24
C SER A 39 0.48 -6.84 -5.93
N ASP A 40 1.42 -6.36 -6.75
CA ASP A 40 1.17 -5.24 -7.66
C ASP A 40 0.05 -5.55 -8.67
N ALA A 41 -0.13 -6.81 -9.06
CA ALA A 41 -1.26 -7.22 -9.89
C ALA A 41 -2.61 -6.93 -9.22
N HIS A 42 -2.72 -7.16 -7.90
CA HIS A 42 -3.90 -6.86 -7.08
C HIS A 42 -4.23 -5.37 -7.08
N LEU A 43 -3.20 -4.52 -6.94
CA LEU A 43 -3.35 -3.07 -6.99
C LEU A 43 -3.87 -2.59 -8.36
N HIS A 44 -3.28 -3.09 -9.45
CA HIS A 44 -3.68 -2.69 -10.80
C HIS A 44 -5.06 -3.22 -11.18
N TYR A 45 -5.45 -4.40 -10.68
CA TYR A 45 -6.82 -4.90 -10.77
C TYR A 45 -7.79 -3.96 -10.06
N TRP A 46 -7.49 -3.61 -8.80
CA TRP A 46 -8.33 -2.69 -8.02
C TRP A 46 -8.46 -1.33 -8.70
N ASN A 47 -7.39 -0.79 -9.30
CA ASN A 47 -7.47 0.47 -10.04
C ASN A 47 -8.46 0.39 -11.22
N GLY A 48 -8.47 -0.71 -11.97
CA GLY A 48 -9.42 -0.93 -13.06
C GLY A 48 -10.86 -1.03 -12.56
N TRP A 49 -11.08 -1.79 -11.49
CA TRP A 49 -12.37 -1.91 -10.82
C TRP A 49 -12.85 -0.56 -10.28
N TRP A 50 -12.02 0.18 -9.56
CA TRP A 50 -12.37 1.48 -8.99
C TRP A 50 -12.75 2.50 -10.06
N VAL A 51 -11.98 2.60 -11.15
CA VAL A 51 -12.32 3.50 -12.26
C VAL A 51 -13.67 3.12 -12.87
N GLN A 52 -13.93 1.82 -13.06
CA GLN A 52 -15.22 1.34 -13.55
C GLN A 52 -16.36 1.72 -12.59
N THR A 53 -16.19 1.46 -11.30
CA THR A 53 -17.16 1.75 -10.24
C THR A 53 -17.44 3.25 -10.14
N ALA A 54 -16.38 4.08 -10.12
CA ALA A 54 -16.51 5.53 -10.02
C ALA A 54 -17.29 6.09 -11.23
N LEU A 55 -16.93 5.68 -12.45
CA LEU A 55 -17.62 6.14 -13.66
C LEU A 55 -19.09 5.67 -13.70
N ALA A 56 -19.37 4.43 -13.27
CA ALA A 56 -20.73 3.90 -13.23
C ALA A 56 -21.65 4.67 -12.26
N HIS A 57 -21.09 5.25 -11.20
CA HIS A 57 -21.83 6.03 -10.19
C HIS A 57 -21.67 7.55 -10.35
N GLY A 58 -21.08 8.03 -11.45
CA GLY A 58 -20.86 9.47 -11.68
C GLY A 58 -19.86 10.12 -10.72
N GLN A 59 -19.00 9.34 -10.09
CA GLN A 59 -17.97 9.79 -9.14
C GLN A 59 -16.66 10.13 -9.85
N ASN A 60 -15.83 10.96 -9.20
CA ASN A 60 -14.49 11.27 -9.69
C ASN A 60 -13.54 10.07 -9.50
N PRO A 61 -12.95 9.49 -10.57
CA PRO A 61 -12.03 8.36 -10.43
C PRO A 61 -10.74 8.69 -9.67
N PHE A 62 -10.39 9.98 -9.52
CA PHE A 62 -9.21 10.44 -8.80
C PHE A 62 -9.44 10.62 -7.28
N PHE A 63 -10.60 10.29 -6.73
CA PHE A 63 -10.83 10.32 -5.28
C PHE A 63 -11.67 9.13 -4.88
N THR A 64 -11.28 8.39 -3.84
CA THR A 64 -12.07 7.27 -3.33
C THR A 64 -12.42 7.45 -1.85
N PRO A 65 -13.69 7.25 -1.46
CA PRO A 65 -14.07 7.17 -0.04
C PRO A 65 -13.85 5.77 0.55
N LEU A 66 -13.44 4.80 -0.28
CA LEU A 66 -13.34 3.40 0.12
C LEU A 66 -12.01 3.04 0.81
N LEU A 67 -11.01 3.90 0.72
CA LEU A 67 -9.71 3.73 1.40
C LEU A 67 -9.52 4.85 2.40
N ASN A 68 -8.76 4.59 3.47
CA ASN A 68 -8.49 5.58 4.52
C ASN A 68 -9.80 6.14 5.10
N TYR A 69 -10.75 5.25 5.39
CA TYR A 69 -12.01 5.62 6.02
C TYR A 69 -11.74 6.28 7.39
N PRO A 70 -12.49 7.33 7.78
CA PRO A 70 -13.64 7.94 7.09
C PRO A 70 -13.27 9.02 6.06
N ASP A 71 -12.03 9.49 6.04
CA ASP A 71 -11.63 10.68 5.29
C ASP A 71 -11.59 10.46 3.76
N GLY A 72 -11.37 9.22 3.33
CA GLY A 72 -11.11 8.93 1.92
C GLY A 72 -9.68 9.32 1.52
N VAL A 73 -9.37 9.15 0.23
CA VAL A 73 -8.04 9.49 -0.28
C VAL A 73 -8.05 9.96 -1.74
N ASN A 74 -7.16 10.91 -2.04
CA ASN A 74 -6.88 11.40 -3.38
C ASN A 74 -5.96 10.40 -4.12
N LEU A 75 -6.38 9.98 -5.31
CA LEU A 75 -5.69 9.06 -6.21
C LEU A 75 -4.99 9.76 -7.38
N ALA A 76 -4.88 11.08 -7.39
CA ALA A 76 -4.21 11.84 -8.46
C ALA A 76 -2.75 11.40 -8.67
N THR A 77 -2.07 11.00 -7.61
CA THR A 77 -0.68 10.50 -7.63
C THR A 77 -0.60 8.97 -7.72
N GLN A 78 -1.74 8.28 -7.75
CA GLN A 78 -1.81 6.83 -7.81
C GLN A 78 -1.27 6.31 -9.14
N ASN A 79 -0.55 5.20 -9.10
CA ASN A 79 -0.01 4.53 -10.28
C ASN A 79 -1.10 3.80 -11.09
N VAL A 80 -1.99 4.55 -11.73
CA VAL A 80 -3.07 4.03 -12.59
C VAL A 80 -2.54 3.71 -13.98
N ALA A 81 -2.87 2.53 -14.50
CA ALA A 81 -2.45 2.08 -15.83
C ALA A 81 -3.51 2.34 -16.90
N TRP A 82 -3.70 3.61 -17.26
CA TRP A 82 -4.79 4.08 -18.12
C TRP A 82 -4.93 3.31 -19.44
N PHE A 83 -3.83 2.95 -20.10
CA PHE A 83 -3.88 2.22 -21.37
C PHE A 83 -4.26 0.74 -21.25
N THR A 84 -4.31 0.22 -20.02
CA THR A 84 -4.92 -1.10 -19.72
C THR A 84 -6.32 -0.96 -19.15
N VAL A 85 -6.60 0.10 -18.37
CA VAL A 85 -7.93 0.40 -17.83
C VAL A 85 -8.93 0.73 -18.95
N LEU A 86 -8.54 1.49 -19.98
CA LEU A 86 -9.46 1.81 -21.09
C LEU A 86 -10.01 0.57 -21.82
N PRO A 87 -9.18 -0.39 -22.29
CA PRO A 87 -9.69 -1.64 -22.84
C PRO A 87 -10.37 -2.52 -21.79
N TRP A 88 -9.94 -2.48 -20.53
CA TRP A 88 -10.64 -3.17 -19.44
C TRP A 88 -12.11 -2.74 -19.34
N LEU A 89 -12.40 -1.44 -19.40
CA LEU A 89 -13.78 -0.93 -19.28
C LEU A 89 -14.73 -1.53 -20.32
N LEU A 90 -14.20 -1.96 -21.47
CA LEU A 90 -14.95 -2.64 -22.52
C LEU A 90 -15.04 -4.16 -22.29
N LEU A 91 -14.00 -4.77 -21.73
CA LEU A 91 -13.88 -6.23 -21.59
C LEU A 91 -14.50 -6.76 -20.29
N ALA A 92 -14.38 -6.03 -19.18
CA ALA A 92 -14.85 -6.49 -17.87
C ALA A 92 -16.36 -6.75 -17.81
N PRO A 93 -17.24 -5.93 -18.41
CA PRO A 93 -18.67 -6.24 -18.49
C PRO A 93 -19.00 -7.49 -19.31
N LEU A 94 -18.11 -7.91 -20.23
CA LEU A 94 -18.35 -9.03 -21.14
C LEU A 94 -17.80 -10.35 -20.60
N PHE A 95 -16.66 -10.31 -19.93
CA PHE A 95 -15.90 -11.51 -19.55
C PHE A 95 -15.57 -11.60 -18.05
N GLY A 96 -15.92 -10.59 -17.26
CA GLY A 96 -15.49 -10.45 -15.86
C GLY A 96 -14.12 -9.77 -15.72
N GLY A 97 -13.85 -9.24 -14.52
CA GLY A 97 -12.64 -8.45 -14.25
C GLY A 97 -11.33 -9.24 -14.42
N VAL A 98 -11.27 -10.49 -13.96
CA VAL A 98 -10.05 -11.32 -14.05
C VAL A 98 -9.65 -11.58 -15.50
N VAL A 99 -10.62 -11.99 -16.33
CA VAL A 99 -10.37 -12.21 -17.76
C VAL A 99 -9.99 -10.90 -18.45
N ALA A 100 -10.67 -9.80 -18.13
CA ALA A 100 -10.36 -8.48 -18.67
C ALA A 100 -8.92 -8.05 -18.34
N TYR A 101 -8.45 -8.22 -17.11
CA TYR A 101 -7.07 -7.94 -16.71
C TYR A 101 -6.08 -8.63 -17.64
N ASN A 102 -6.18 -9.96 -17.73
CA ASN A 102 -5.25 -10.80 -18.46
C ASN A 102 -5.26 -10.47 -19.97
N LEU A 103 -6.44 -10.24 -20.55
CA LEU A 103 -6.56 -9.85 -21.95
C LEU A 103 -5.95 -8.48 -22.24
N THR A 104 -5.98 -7.53 -21.29
CA THR A 104 -5.35 -6.21 -21.48
C THR A 104 -3.82 -6.30 -21.47
N ILE A 105 -3.24 -7.19 -20.66
CA ILE A 105 -1.80 -7.49 -20.68
C ILE A 105 -1.40 -8.11 -22.02
N TRP A 106 -2.17 -9.08 -22.51
CA TRP A 106 -1.95 -9.67 -23.83
C TRP A 106 -2.02 -8.63 -24.95
N LEU A 107 -3.05 -7.78 -24.92
CA LEU A 107 -3.21 -6.69 -25.88
C LEU A 107 -2.00 -5.76 -25.87
N ALA A 108 -1.52 -5.35 -24.69
CA ALA A 108 -0.34 -4.49 -24.57
C ALA A 108 0.92 -5.11 -25.18
N LEU A 109 1.18 -6.40 -24.93
CA LEU A 109 2.31 -7.13 -25.53
C LEU A 109 2.21 -7.25 -27.04
N VAL A 110 1.02 -7.57 -27.57
CA VAL A 110 0.77 -7.62 -29.03
C VAL A 110 1.00 -6.25 -29.66
N LEU A 111 0.50 -5.18 -29.04
CA LEU A 111 0.73 -3.81 -29.51
C LEU A 111 2.22 -3.43 -29.50
N CYS A 112 3.00 -3.91 -28.54
CA CYS A 112 4.45 -3.74 -28.53
C CYS A 112 5.10 -4.39 -29.76
N GLY A 113 4.73 -5.63 -30.09
CA GLY A 113 5.23 -6.30 -31.28
C GLY A 113 4.85 -5.56 -32.58
N LEU A 114 3.60 -5.10 -32.68
CA LEU A 114 3.09 -4.38 -33.84
C LEU A 114 3.76 -3.01 -34.02
N SER A 115 4.01 -2.26 -32.94
CA SER A 115 4.62 -0.94 -33.04
C SER A 115 6.11 -1.01 -33.39
N ALA A 116 6.84 -1.96 -32.80
CA ALA A 116 8.23 -2.22 -33.18
C ALA A 116 8.36 -2.73 -34.63
N PHE A 117 7.43 -3.60 -35.07
CA PHE A 117 7.31 -3.99 -36.47
C PHE A 117 7.13 -2.77 -37.38
N ALA A 118 6.21 -1.85 -37.04
CA ALA A 118 5.93 -0.68 -37.86
C ALA A 118 7.14 0.25 -38.00
N LEU A 119 7.90 0.46 -36.92
CA LEU A 119 9.15 1.21 -36.95
C LEU A 119 10.21 0.50 -37.80
N ALA A 120 10.48 -0.78 -37.52
CA ALA A 120 11.46 -1.56 -38.25
C ALA A 120 11.14 -1.65 -39.75
N HIS A 121 9.85 -1.73 -40.11
CA HIS A 121 9.42 -1.77 -41.50
C HIS A 121 9.63 -0.43 -42.20
N ALA A 122 9.41 0.69 -41.50
CA ALA A 122 9.70 2.02 -42.05
C ALA A 122 11.20 2.20 -42.34
N LEU A 123 12.06 1.68 -41.46
CA LEU A 123 13.52 1.80 -41.56
C LEU A 123 14.15 0.82 -42.56
N THR A 124 13.68 -0.43 -42.61
CA THR A 124 14.32 -1.49 -43.40
C THR A 124 13.60 -1.79 -44.71
N ARG A 125 12.29 -1.54 -44.80
CA ARG A 125 11.41 -1.98 -45.90
C ARG A 125 11.35 -3.51 -46.09
N HIS A 126 11.79 -4.31 -45.12
CA HIS A 126 11.76 -5.78 -45.17
C HIS A 126 10.75 -6.33 -44.15
N THR A 127 9.68 -6.96 -44.62
CA THR A 127 8.61 -7.49 -43.77
C THR A 127 9.13 -8.51 -42.75
N ALA A 128 9.87 -9.52 -43.20
CA ALA A 128 10.31 -10.59 -42.30
C ALA A 128 11.37 -10.12 -41.29
N ALA A 129 12.22 -9.16 -41.63
CA ALA A 129 13.10 -8.49 -40.65
C ALA A 129 12.32 -7.69 -39.60
N SER A 130 11.23 -7.06 -40.03
CA SER A 130 10.35 -6.30 -39.14
C SER A 130 9.56 -7.20 -38.19
N VAL A 131 9.22 -8.43 -38.61
CA VAL A 131 8.62 -9.45 -37.72
C VAL A 131 9.59 -9.80 -36.59
N LEU A 132 10.87 -10.02 -36.89
CA LEU A 132 11.87 -10.32 -35.86
C LEU A 132 12.08 -9.16 -34.88
N ALA A 133 12.10 -7.91 -35.37
CA ALA A 133 12.13 -6.75 -34.47
C ALA A 133 10.92 -6.69 -33.53
N GLY A 134 9.73 -6.98 -34.05
CA GLY A 134 8.53 -7.05 -33.21
C GLY A 134 8.64 -8.15 -32.16
N LEU A 135 9.13 -9.35 -32.53
CA LEU A 135 9.40 -10.45 -31.60
C LEU A 135 10.38 -10.06 -30.49
N VAL A 136 11.53 -9.49 -30.84
CA VAL A 136 12.54 -9.06 -29.85
C VAL A 136 11.96 -8.02 -28.91
N TYR A 137 11.23 -7.05 -29.46
CA TYR A 137 10.65 -6.02 -28.61
C TYR A 137 9.56 -6.59 -27.70
N LEU A 138 8.63 -7.41 -28.21
CA LEU A 138 7.50 -7.94 -27.43
C LEU A 138 7.96 -8.95 -26.36
N ALA A 139 8.91 -9.82 -26.70
CA ALA A 139 9.43 -10.90 -25.84
C ALA A 139 10.62 -10.46 -24.98
N TRP A 140 10.84 -9.15 -24.82
CA TRP A 140 11.99 -8.63 -24.09
C TRP A 140 12.01 -9.14 -22.64
N PRO A 141 13.08 -9.83 -22.17
CA PRO A 141 13.07 -10.52 -20.89
C PRO A 141 12.71 -9.63 -19.70
N TYR A 142 13.26 -8.41 -19.62
CA TYR A 142 12.93 -7.47 -18.55
C TYR A 142 11.43 -7.17 -18.49
N ARG A 143 10.74 -7.05 -19.63
CA ARG A 143 9.30 -6.81 -19.67
C ARG A 143 8.51 -8.02 -19.18
N LEU A 144 8.93 -9.21 -19.58
CA LEU A 144 8.26 -10.46 -19.18
C LEU A 144 8.41 -10.75 -17.68
N THR A 145 9.42 -10.18 -17.01
CA THR A 145 9.52 -10.21 -15.54
C THR A 145 8.62 -9.21 -14.82
N GLN A 146 7.97 -8.30 -15.55
CA GLN A 146 7.19 -7.16 -15.05
C GLN A 146 5.70 -7.25 -15.43
N LEU A 147 5.17 -8.47 -15.61
CA LEU A 147 3.79 -8.67 -16.07
C LEU A 147 2.72 -8.17 -15.09
N ASP A 148 3.07 -8.03 -13.81
CA ASP A 148 2.28 -7.41 -12.74
C ASP A 148 2.29 -5.87 -12.78
N HIS A 149 3.11 -5.25 -13.64
CA HIS A 149 3.22 -3.81 -13.82
C HIS A 149 2.77 -3.40 -15.23
N PRO A 150 1.46 -3.23 -15.50
CA PRO A 150 0.95 -2.94 -16.84
C PRO A 150 1.56 -1.67 -17.46
N ASN A 151 1.94 -0.68 -16.65
CA ASN A 151 2.64 0.54 -17.08
C ASN A 151 4.06 0.28 -17.62
N LEU A 152 4.70 -0.81 -17.21
CA LEU A 152 5.97 -1.31 -17.74
C LEU A 152 5.77 -2.37 -18.83
N VAL A 153 4.54 -2.77 -19.12
CA VAL A 153 4.24 -3.64 -20.27
C VAL A 153 3.85 -2.78 -21.48
N ALA A 154 3.04 -1.74 -21.27
CA ALA A 154 2.41 -0.93 -22.31
C ALA A 154 3.33 0.10 -23.00
N THR A 155 4.58 -0.24 -23.33
CA THR A 155 5.52 0.71 -23.98
C THR A 155 5.41 0.79 -25.50
N PHE A 156 4.31 0.31 -26.08
CA PHE A 156 4.09 0.32 -27.52
C PHE A 156 4.06 1.72 -28.15
N PHE A 157 3.84 2.79 -27.37
CA PHE A 157 3.96 4.17 -27.85
C PHE A 157 5.40 4.60 -28.13
N MET A 158 6.40 3.98 -27.49
CA MET A 158 7.81 4.37 -27.68
C MET A 158 8.27 4.12 -29.13
N PRO A 159 8.09 2.91 -29.74
CA PRO A 159 8.40 2.73 -31.16
C PRO A 159 7.58 3.63 -32.10
N LEU A 160 6.30 3.88 -31.78
CA LEU A 160 5.45 4.77 -32.58
C LEU A 160 5.91 6.22 -32.53
N PHE A 161 6.30 6.72 -31.36
CA PHE A 161 6.87 8.04 -31.18
C PHE A 161 8.15 8.20 -32.00
N ILE A 162 9.07 7.23 -31.92
CA ILE A 162 10.30 7.27 -32.73
C ILE A 162 10.00 7.18 -34.23
N LEU A 163 8.98 6.40 -34.64
CA LEU A 163 8.53 6.37 -36.03
C LEU A 163 7.97 7.72 -36.49
N ALA A 164 7.17 8.39 -35.65
CA ALA A 164 6.61 9.71 -35.95
C ALA A 164 7.71 10.78 -36.02
N LEU A 165 8.67 10.75 -35.09
CA LEU A 165 9.85 11.61 -35.09
C LEU A 165 10.72 11.38 -36.34
N TRP A 166 10.96 10.12 -36.71
CA TRP A 166 11.66 9.78 -37.95
C TRP A 166 10.95 10.38 -39.17
N ARG A 167 9.62 10.27 -39.24
CA ARG A 167 8.83 10.90 -40.32
C ARG A 167 8.89 12.43 -40.29
N LEU A 168 8.87 13.05 -39.11
CA LEU A 168 9.00 14.50 -38.94
C LEU A 168 10.31 15.02 -39.52
N ILE A 169 11.41 14.33 -39.23
CA ILE A 169 12.77 14.66 -39.66
C ILE A 169 12.91 14.52 -41.19
N HIS A 170 12.33 13.46 -41.79
CA HIS A 170 12.47 13.19 -43.22
C HIS A 170 11.46 13.94 -44.09
N ALA A 171 10.25 14.17 -43.59
CA ALA A 171 9.15 14.80 -44.32
C ALA A 171 8.36 15.73 -43.38
N PRO A 172 8.92 16.90 -43.00
CA PRO A 172 8.33 17.81 -42.04
C PRO A 172 6.96 18.32 -42.49
N ARG A 173 5.91 17.95 -41.74
CA ARG A 173 4.52 18.40 -41.93
C ARG A 173 3.87 18.70 -40.59
N TRP A 174 2.88 19.60 -40.57
CA TRP A 174 2.13 19.90 -39.33
C TRP A 174 1.41 18.66 -38.77
N ARG A 175 0.86 17.79 -39.64
CA ARG A 175 0.20 16.54 -39.21
C ARG A 175 1.17 15.59 -38.51
N THR A 176 2.40 15.47 -39.01
CA THR A 176 3.43 14.65 -38.36
C THR A 176 3.92 15.29 -37.07
N ALA A 177 3.94 16.62 -36.98
CA ALA A 177 4.25 17.35 -35.75
C ALA A 177 3.21 17.06 -34.65
N LEU A 178 1.92 17.21 -34.96
CA LEU A 178 0.84 16.90 -34.02
C LEU A 178 0.83 15.43 -33.62
N LEU A 179 1.05 14.51 -34.56
CA LEU A 179 1.15 13.08 -34.26
C LEU A 179 2.34 12.77 -33.34
N THR A 180 3.49 13.40 -33.57
CA THR A 180 4.69 13.22 -32.71
C THR A 180 4.41 13.74 -31.30
N GLY A 181 3.79 14.92 -31.17
CA GLY A 181 3.42 15.50 -29.88
C GLY A 181 2.36 14.68 -29.15
N LEU A 182 1.35 14.17 -29.87
CA LEU A 182 0.35 13.25 -29.33
C LEU A 182 1.00 11.97 -28.80
N LEU A 183 1.84 11.30 -29.58
CA LEU A 183 2.48 10.05 -29.16
C LEU A 183 3.44 10.26 -27.99
N PHE A 184 4.13 11.40 -27.94
CA PHE A 184 4.95 11.78 -26.78
C PHE A 184 4.10 11.99 -25.53
N ALA A 185 2.97 12.69 -25.64
CA ALA A 185 2.04 12.87 -24.53
C ALA A 185 1.44 11.54 -24.06
N LEU A 186 0.98 10.68 -24.97
CA LEU A 186 0.45 9.35 -24.64
C LEU A 186 1.51 8.46 -23.96
N LEU A 187 2.77 8.58 -24.37
CA LEU A 187 3.87 7.93 -23.67
C LEU A 187 4.00 8.44 -22.22
N GLY A 188 3.86 9.75 -22.00
CA GLY A 188 3.82 10.36 -20.67
C GLY A 188 2.65 9.88 -19.81
N TYR A 189 1.45 9.73 -20.40
CA TYR A 189 0.28 9.17 -19.74
C TYR A 189 0.41 7.67 -19.40
N THR A 190 1.30 6.95 -20.11
CA THR A 190 1.60 5.55 -19.78
C THR A 190 2.38 5.51 -18.47
N ARG A 191 3.45 6.31 -18.43
CA ARG A 191 4.25 6.56 -17.23
C ARG A 191 5.17 7.72 -17.55
N TRP A 192 5.09 8.80 -16.78
CA TRP A 192 5.85 10.02 -17.02
C TRP A 192 7.37 9.82 -17.06
N GLN A 193 7.89 8.81 -16.36
CA GLN A 193 9.30 8.39 -16.41
C GLN A 193 9.75 7.96 -17.83
N LEU A 194 8.83 7.51 -18.69
CA LEU A 194 9.12 7.14 -20.09
C LEU A 194 9.46 8.35 -20.97
N LEU A 195 9.15 9.57 -20.53
CA LEU A 195 9.53 10.79 -21.26
C LEU A 195 11.04 10.98 -21.29
N ILE A 196 11.76 10.59 -20.23
CA ILE A 196 13.23 10.70 -20.13
C ILE A 196 13.94 9.91 -21.24
N PRO A 197 13.75 8.57 -21.36
CA PRO A 197 14.36 7.80 -22.43
C PRO A 197 13.82 8.19 -23.80
N ALA A 198 12.57 8.66 -23.93
CA ALA A 198 12.04 9.15 -25.20
C ALA A 198 12.80 10.38 -25.72
N VAL A 199 13.04 11.36 -24.85
CA VAL A 199 13.85 12.54 -25.17
C VAL A 199 15.29 12.14 -25.47
N LEU A 200 15.89 11.27 -24.65
CA LEU A 200 17.26 10.79 -24.86
C LEU A 200 17.42 10.12 -26.23
N VAL A 201 16.61 9.10 -26.52
CA VAL A 201 16.65 8.35 -27.79
C VAL A 201 16.34 9.29 -28.95
N GLY A 202 15.31 10.13 -28.82
CA GLY A 202 14.92 11.09 -29.85
C GLY A 202 16.02 12.10 -30.18
N LEU A 203 16.68 12.66 -29.16
CA LEU A 203 17.77 13.61 -29.30
C LEU A 203 18.99 12.96 -29.96
N VAL A 204 19.43 11.81 -29.48
CA VAL A 204 20.59 11.09 -30.06
C VAL A 204 20.33 10.78 -31.52
N LEU A 205 19.16 10.23 -31.86
CA LEU A 205 18.81 9.93 -33.26
C LEU A 205 18.71 11.20 -34.12
N ALA A 206 18.12 12.28 -33.59
CA ALA A 206 18.07 13.56 -34.30
C ALA A 206 19.46 14.13 -34.59
N LEU A 207 20.39 14.07 -33.63
CA LEU A 207 21.78 14.49 -33.81
C LEU A 207 22.49 13.63 -34.87
N CYS A 208 22.34 12.30 -34.78
CA CYS A 208 22.93 11.37 -35.75
C CYS A 208 22.39 11.57 -37.17
N TRP A 209 21.12 11.96 -37.29
CA TRP A 209 20.47 12.29 -38.56
C TRP A 209 20.64 13.76 -38.98
N GLY A 210 21.57 14.51 -38.35
CA GLY A 210 21.90 15.91 -38.66
C GLY A 210 21.94 16.23 -40.15
N LYS A 211 22.65 15.41 -40.93
CA LYS A 211 22.81 15.59 -42.39
C LYS A 211 21.48 15.53 -43.16
N ILE A 212 20.47 14.85 -42.64
CA ILE A 212 19.16 14.66 -43.29
C ILE A 212 18.30 15.92 -43.10
N TRP A 213 18.24 16.45 -41.89
CA TRP A 213 17.35 17.57 -41.58
C TRP A 213 18.01 18.95 -41.70
N TRP A 214 19.34 19.05 -41.70
CA TRP A 214 20.05 20.32 -41.82
C TRP A 214 19.59 21.18 -43.01
N PRO A 215 19.37 20.63 -44.23
CA PRO A 215 18.84 21.42 -45.36
C PRO A 215 17.44 21.98 -45.14
N GLN A 216 16.68 21.46 -44.18
CA GLN A 216 15.32 21.86 -43.83
C GLN A 216 15.22 22.27 -42.35
N ALA A 217 16.32 22.73 -41.75
CA ALA A 217 16.45 22.94 -40.31
C ALA A 217 15.34 23.83 -39.74
N GLN A 218 15.01 24.94 -40.40
CA GLN A 218 13.94 25.83 -39.97
C GLN A 218 12.58 25.12 -39.85
N LYS A 219 12.24 24.25 -40.81
CA LYS A 219 10.98 23.49 -40.78
C LYS A 219 11.01 22.42 -39.71
N VAL A 220 12.10 21.66 -39.61
CA VAL A 220 12.20 20.56 -38.64
C VAL A 220 12.20 21.09 -37.21
N VAL A 221 12.97 22.14 -36.93
CA VAL A 221 12.98 22.82 -35.62
C VAL A 221 11.60 23.44 -35.33
N GLY A 222 11.01 24.17 -36.27
CA GLY A 222 9.68 24.76 -36.11
C GLY A 222 8.60 23.72 -35.80
N TYR A 223 8.56 22.61 -36.54
CA TYR A 223 7.60 21.55 -36.28
C TYR A 223 7.92 20.72 -35.02
N THR A 224 9.19 20.64 -34.61
CA THR A 224 9.56 20.05 -33.31
C THR A 224 9.05 20.92 -32.17
N ALA A 225 9.13 22.25 -32.29
CA ALA A 225 8.55 23.19 -31.34
C ALA A 225 7.01 23.06 -31.29
N VAL A 226 6.34 22.94 -32.44
CA VAL A 226 4.90 22.64 -32.50
C VAL A 226 4.57 21.31 -31.80
N SER A 227 5.36 20.27 -32.05
CA SER A 227 5.20 18.96 -31.38
C SER A 227 5.36 19.07 -29.87
N ALA A 228 6.37 19.80 -29.39
CA ALA A 228 6.63 20.00 -27.97
C ALA A 228 5.52 20.83 -27.30
N LEU A 229 5.07 21.91 -27.93
CA LEU A 229 3.97 22.73 -27.43
C LEU A 229 2.67 21.92 -27.37
N PHE A 230 2.37 21.14 -28.42
CA PHE A 230 1.18 20.31 -28.44
C PHE A 230 1.23 19.22 -27.36
N ALA A 231 2.38 18.57 -27.18
CA ALA A 231 2.57 17.60 -26.10
C ALA A 231 2.42 18.23 -24.72
N LEU A 232 2.99 19.43 -24.52
CA LEU A 232 2.86 20.19 -23.28
C LEU A 232 1.39 20.45 -22.97
N ILE A 233 0.62 21.00 -23.92
CA ILE A 233 -0.81 21.28 -23.77
C ILE A 233 -1.58 20.01 -23.35
N LEU A 234 -1.27 18.86 -23.96
CA LEU A 234 -1.92 17.58 -23.61
C LEU A 234 -1.51 17.05 -22.24
N LEU A 235 -0.30 17.33 -21.77
CA LEU A 235 0.21 16.91 -20.46
C LEU A 235 -0.19 17.87 -19.33
N LEU A 236 -0.56 19.12 -19.64
CA LEU A 236 -0.90 20.15 -18.65
C LEU A 236 -1.97 19.70 -17.63
N PRO A 237 -3.10 19.06 -18.02
CA PRO A 237 -4.11 18.63 -17.05
C PRO A 237 -3.56 17.61 -16.04
N ALA A 238 -2.82 16.60 -16.52
CA ALA A 238 -2.19 15.61 -15.64
C ALA A 238 -1.09 16.23 -14.78
N GLY A 239 -0.28 17.14 -15.35
CA GLY A 239 0.73 17.88 -14.62
C GLY A 239 0.14 18.74 -13.50
N PHE A 240 -1.00 19.38 -13.74
CA PHE A 240 -1.72 20.16 -12.74
C PHE A 240 -2.28 19.28 -11.61
N LEU A 241 -2.88 18.13 -11.93
CA LEU A 241 -3.36 17.17 -10.94
C LEU A 241 -2.22 16.63 -10.07
N LEU A 242 -1.08 16.28 -10.70
CA LEU A 242 0.10 15.83 -9.99
C LEU A 242 0.68 16.92 -9.09
N TRP A 243 0.74 18.16 -9.57
CA TRP A 243 1.20 19.30 -8.78
C TRP A 243 0.32 19.51 -7.55
N GLN A 244 -1.00 19.50 -7.71
CA GLN A 244 -1.93 19.59 -6.57
C GLN A 244 -1.77 18.43 -5.58
N GLY A 245 -1.67 17.19 -6.08
CA GLY A 245 -1.51 16.01 -5.22
C GLY A 245 -0.16 15.98 -4.51
N GLN A 246 0.90 16.53 -5.11
CA GLN A 246 2.23 16.60 -4.49
C GLN A 246 2.29 17.62 -3.35
N GLN A 247 1.53 18.71 -3.42
CA GLN A 247 1.44 19.67 -2.30
C GLN A 247 0.81 19.07 -1.04
N GLN A 248 0.11 17.93 -1.17
CA GLN A 248 -0.54 17.22 -0.09
C GLN A 248 0.26 15.99 0.41
N ALA A 249 1.35 15.63 -0.28
CA ALA A 249 2.15 14.44 0.02
C ALA A 249 3.53 14.83 0.56
N THR A 250 3.96 14.21 1.66
CA THR A 250 5.22 14.52 2.34
C THR A 250 6.39 13.62 1.98
N ALA A 251 6.16 12.60 1.16
CA ALA A 251 7.22 11.66 0.80
C ALA A 251 8.34 12.33 -0.03
N ASP A 252 9.50 12.49 0.60
CA ASP A 252 10.77 12.83 -0.05
C ASP A 252 10.96 11.99 -1.31
N LEU A 253 11.19 12.67 -2.43
CA LEU A 253 11.20 12.08 -3.77
C LEU A 253 12.38 11.13 -4.03
N LEU A 254 13.39 11.09 -3.15
CA LEU A 254 14.72 10.56 -3.44
C LEU A 254 15.30 9.74 -2.27
N TYR A 255 15.05 8.43 -2.26
CA TYR A 255 15.82 7.49 -1.43
C TYR A 255 17.10 7.08 -2.16
N GLU A 256 18.26 7.59 -1.74
CA GLU A 256 19.56 7.29 -2.38
C GLU A 256 19.97 5.81 -2.28
N GLN A 257 19.47 5.07 -1.29
CA GLN A 257 19.77 3.65 -1.10
C GLN A 257 19.24 2.76 -2.23
N ASP A 258 18.15 3.15 -2.90
CA ASP A 258 17.59 2.37 -4.01
C ASP A 258 18.49 2.40 -5.25
N GLU A 259 19.21 3.50 -5.50
CA GLU A 259 20.00 3.70 -6.73
C GLU A 259 21.15 2.68 -6.84
N ARG A 260 21.87 2.43 -5.74
CA ARG A 260 22.96 1.43 -5.69
C ARG A 260 22.45 -0.01 -5.72
N THR A 261 21.33 -0.26 -5.04
CA THR A 261 20.75 -1.60 -4.92
C THR A 261 20.14 -2.05 -6.27
N MET A 262 19.53 -1.12 -7.01
CA MET A 262 18.81 -1.36 -8.26
C MET A 262 19.64 -1.05 -9.52
N GLN A 263 20.96 -1.19 -9.45
CA GLN A 263 21.86 -1.09 -10.61
C GLN A 263 22.06 -2.45 -11.31
N THR A 264 22.35 -2.43 -12.61
CA THR A 264 22.44 -3.66 -13.43
C THR A 264 23.85 -4.25 -13.39
N ASP A 265 23.94 -5.56 -13.18
CA ASP A 265 25.21 -6.30 -13.33
C ASP A 265 25.54 -6.50 -14.82
N LEU A 266 26.79 -6.24 -15.22
CA LEU A 266 27.19 -6.37 -16.63
C LEU A 266 27.07 -7.81 -17.16
N LEU A 267 27.29 -8.82 -16.30
CA LEU A 267 27.14 -10.23 -16.70
C LEU A 267 25.67 -10.62 -16.90
N ALA A 268 24.74 -9.89 -16.29
CA ALA A 268 23.31 -10.16 -16.46
C ALA A 268 22.83 -9.95 -17.91
N TYR A 269 23.50 -9.10 -18.71
CA TYR A 269 23.19 -8.92 -20.13
C TYR A 269 23.43 -10.19 -20.97
N LEU A 270 24.35 -11.06 -20.53
CA LEU A 270 24.74 -12.30 -21.21
C LEU A 270 24.23 -13.56 -20.52
N THR A 271 23.59 -13.41 -19.36
CA THR A 271 23.11 -14.53 -18.55
C THR A 271 21.59 -14.67 -18.72
N PRO A 272 21.09 -15.80 -19.27
CA PRO A 272 19.67 -16.03 -19.45
C PRO A 272 18.86 -15.82 -18.17
N ALA A 273 17.57 -15.48 -18.33
CA ALA A 273 16.71 -15.20 -17.19
C ALA A 273 16.76 -16.33 -16.14
N PRO A 274 16.66 -16.01 -14.83
CA PRO A 274 16.69 -17.03 -13.77
C PRO A 274 15.53 -18.03 -13.90
N GLN A 275 14.45 -17.65 -14.57
CA GLN A 275 13.28 -18.48 -14.81
C GLN A 275 13.38 -19.30 -16.11
N HIS A 276 14.48 -19.20 -16.87
CA HIS A 276 14.57 -19.79 -18.21
C HIS A 276 14.41 -21.32 -18.18
N PRO A 277 13.53 -21.92 -19.02
CA PRO A 277 13.16 -23.34 -18.91
C PRO A 277 14.33 -24.31 -19.03
N LEU A 278 15.32 -24.00 -19.88
CA LEU A 278 16.50 -24.85 -20.10
C LEU A 278 17.69 -24.54 -19.17
N TRP A 279 17.78 -23.31 -18.65
CA TRP A 279 19.02 -22.80 -18.04
C TRP A 279 18.85 -22.37 -16.58
N GLN A 280 17.63 -22.33 -16.04
CA GLN A 280 17.33 -21.91 -14.66
C GLN A 280 18.23 -22.57 -13.60
N ARG A 281 18.58 -23.85 -13.76
CA ARG A 281 19.45 -24.57 -12.81
C ARG A 281 20.81 -23.91 -12.64
N TRP A 282 21.30 -23.23 -13.67
CA TRP A 282 22.62 -22.60 -13.71
C TRP A 282 22.52 -21.09 -13.55
N THR A 283 21.43 -20.47 -14.03
CA THR A 283 21.27 -19.02 -14.00
C THR A 283 20.69 -18.51 -12.69
N THR A 284 19.83 -19.25 -11.98
CA THR A 284 19.27 -18.81 -10.69
C THR A 284 20.35 -18.51 -9.64
N PRO A 285 21.34 -19.39 -9.38
CA PRO A 285 22.41 -19.10 -8.44
C PRO A 285 23.29 -17.91 -8.87
N LEU A 286 23.45 -17.70 -10.18
CA LEU A 286 24.18 -16.54 -10.70
C LEU A 286 23.44 -15.23 -10.43
N TYR A 287 22.11 -15.20 -10.60
CA TYR A 287 21.33 -14.00 -10.28
C TYR A 287 21.29 -13.71 -8.77
N GLU A 288 21.28 -14.75 -7.93
CA GLU A 288 21.49 -14.63 -6.48
C GLU A 288 22.84 -13.98 -6.17
N GLN A 289 23.90 -14.43 -6.85
CA GLN A 289 25.24 -13.85 -6.72
C GLN A 289 25.32 -12.42 -7.26
N PHE A 290 24.68 -12.11 -8.40
CA PHE A 290 24.69 -10.77 -8.99
C PHE A 290 23.94 -9.76 -8.11
N TYR A 291 22.89 -10.22 -7.42
CA TYR A 291 21.99 -9.38 -6.66
C TYR A 291 21.73 -9.95 -5.25
N PRO A 292 22.77 -10.04 -4.39
CA PRO A 292 22.64 -10.59 -3.05
C PRO A 292 21.78 -9.67 -2.15
N ASP A 293 21.84 -8.37 -2.40
CA ASP A 293 21.12 -7.34 -1.65
C ASP A 293 19.63 -7.24 -2.03
N ARG A 294 19.18 -8.02 -3.02
CA ARG A 294 17.81 -7.97 -3.53
C ARG A 294 17.01 -9.18 -3.07
N MET A 295 15.77 -8.91 -2.63
CA MET A 295 14.80 -9.94 -2.30
C MET A 295 14.42 -10.79 -3.53
N ASP A 296 14.01 -12.03 -3.27
CA ASP A 296 13.45 -12.92 -4.29
C ASP A 296 12.26 -12.24 -4.98
N GLY A 297 12.21 -12.32 -6.31
CA GLY A 297 11.23 -11.62 -7.14
C GLY A 297 11.62 -10.20 -7.58
N ARG A 298 12.65 -9.57 -6.99
CA ARG A 298 13.21 -8.28 -7.46
C ARG A 298 14.53 -8.42 -8.24
N ARG A 299 14.86 -9.66 -8.64
CA ARG A 299 16.02 -9.97 -9.50
C ARG A 299 15.57 -10.02 -10.96
N PHE A 300 15.41 -8.84 -11.56
CA PHE A 300 14.91 -8.72 -12.94
C PHE A 300 15.95 -9.14 -13.97
N ALA A 301 15.50 -9.78 -15.04
CA ALA A 301 16.37 -10.26 -16.10
C ALA A 301 16.83 -9.10 -17.01
N ALA A 302 18.15 -8.88 -17.09
CA ALA A 302 18.75 -7.93 -18.04
C ALA A 302 19.19 -8.57 -19.36
N TYR A 303 18.96 -9.88 -19.49
CA TYR A 303 19.40 -10.69 -20.62
C TYR A 303 18.96 -10.13 -21.97
N ILE A 304 19.91 -10.03 -22.91
CA ILE A 304 19.64 -9.54 -24.28
C ILE A 304 19.26 -10.69 -25.23
N GLY A 305 19.78 -11.90 -25.01
CA GLY A 305 19.69 -13.03 -25.94
C GLY A 305 20.97 -13.19 -26.77
N TRP A 306 21.58 -14.39 -26.78
CA TRP A 306 22.74 -14.68 -27.63
C TRP A 306 22.41 -14.64 -29.13
N THR A 307 21.25 -15.17 -29.52
CA THR A 307 20.74 -15.10 -30.90
C THR A 307 20.47 -13.66 -31.29
N VAL A 308 19.88 -12.89 -30.37
CA VAL A 308 19.59 -11.46 -30.56
C VAL A 308 20.89 -10.66 -30.73
N LEU A 309 21.90 -10.90 -29.89
CA LEU A 309 23.22 -10.27 -29.99
C LEU A 309 23.92 -10.61 -31.30
N LEU A 310 23.88 -11.87 -31.74
CA LEU A 310 24.47 -12.29 -33.01
C LEU A 310 23.83 -11.56 -34.19
N LEU A 311 22.50 -11.50 -34.23
CA LEU A 311 21.76 -10.83 -35.30
C LEU A 311 21.93 -9.30 -35.25
N ALA A 312 21.95 -8.71 -34.06
CA ALA A 312 22.22 -7.29 -33.88
C ALA A 312 23.64 -6.94 -34.33
N GLY A 313 24.64 -7.75 -33.96
CA GLY A 313 26.03 -7.62 -34.40
C GLY A 313 26.17 -7.72 -35.93
N LEU A 314 25.46 -8.66 -36.56
CA LEU A 314 25.38 -8.75 -38.02
C LEU A 314 24.81 -7.45 -38.62
N GLY A 315 23.78 -6.86 -38.00
CA GLY A 315 23.23 -5.56 -38.40
C GLY A 315 24.24 -4.43 -38.30
N VAL A 316 24.99 -4.35 -37.19
CA VAL A 316 26.04 -3.34 -36.98
C VAL A 316 27.14 -3.47 -38.03
N VAL A 317 27.64 -4.68 -38.28
CA VAL A 317 28.75 -4.92 -39.21
C VAL A 317 28.32 -4.70 -40.66
N MET A 318 27.18 -5.27 -41.06
CA MET A 318 26.77 -5.31 -42.46
C MET A 318 25.98 -4.08 -42.91
N ARG A 319 25.36 -3.35 -41.99
CA ARG A 319 24.61 -2.11 -42.25
C ARG A 319 25.04 -0.99 -41.31
N TRP A 320 26.36 -0.80 -41.18
CA TRP A 320 26.95 0.19 -40.27
C TRP A 320 26.34 1.59 -40.39
N ARG A 321 26.13 2.09 -41.62
CA ARG A 321 25.65 3.47 -41.87
C ARG A 321 24.28 3.72 -41.27
N GLU A 322 23.43 2.71 -41.24
CA GLU A 322 22.09 2.75 -40.65
C GLU A 322 22.08 2.32 -39.18
N ALA A 323 22.97 1.41 -38.79
CA ALA A 323 23.00 0.78 -37.47
C ALA A 323 23.71 1.60 -36.39
N TRP A 324 24.76 2.37 -36.75
CA TRP A 324 25.58 3.08 -35.75
C TRP A 324 24.79 4.02 -34.81
N PRO A 325 23.73 4.77 -35.23
CA PRO A 325 22.97 5.61 -34.32
C PRO A 325 22.26 4.79 -33.24
N TRP A 326 21.75 3.62 -33.62
CA TRP A 326 21.07 2.70 -32.70
C TRP A 326 22.05 2.00 -31.77
N LEU A 327 23.27 1.70 -32.24
CA LEU A 327 24.34 1.22 -31.38
C LEU A 327 24.73 2.26 -30.33
N VAL A 328 24.86 3.53 -30.70
CA VAL A 328 25.12 4.63 -29.74
C VAL A 328 24.01 4.69 -28.70
N VAL A 329 22.74 4.65 -29.13
CA VAL A 329 21.60 4.60 -28.19
C VAL A 329 21.68 3.40 -27.24
N ALA A 330 21.97 2.20 -27.76
CA ALA A 330 22.10 0.99 -26.93
C ALA A 330 23.22 1.14 -25.89
N VAL A 331 24.39 1.63 -26.29
CA VAL A 331 25.54 1.84 -25.39
C VAL A 331 25.22 2.87 -24.31
N LEU A 332 24.58 3.99 -24.66
CA LEU A 332 24.15 5.00 -23.68
C LEU A 332 23.15 4.41 -22.66
N ILE A 333 22.20 3.61 -23.12
CA ILE A 333 21.22 2.95 -22.24
C ILE A 333 21.91 1.97 -21.29
N VAL A 334 22.86 1.16 -21.77
CA VAL A 334 23.67 0.27 -20.91
C VAL A 334 24.46 1.07 -19.88
N GLY A 335 25.08 2.19 -20.28
CA GLY A 335 25.81 3.06 -19.38
C GLY A 335 24.94 3.72 -18.29
N LEU A 336 23.67 4.04 -18.62
CA LEU A 336 22.70 4.54 -17.64
C LEU A 336 22.16 3.43 -16.72
N ALA A 337 21.97 2.23 -17.26
CA ALA A 337 21.50 1.06 -16.51
C ALA A 337 22.54 0.50 -15.53
N ALA A 338 23.83 0.78 -15.78
CA ALA A 338 24.94 0.42 -14.90
C ALA A 338 24.84 1.06 -13.50
N GLY A 339 24.06 2.15 -13.34
CA GLY A 339 23.88 2.82 -12.05
C GLY A 339 25.15 3.52 -11.54
N PRO A 340 25.19 3.96 -10.27
CA PRO A 340 26.28 4.79 -9.75
C PRO A 340 27.66 4.10 -9.70
N GLY A 341 27.74 2.78 -9.80
CA GLY A 341 29.02 2.06 -9.82
C GLY A 341 28.96 0.82 -10.72
N TRP A 342 30.12 0.35 -11.17
CA TRP A 342 30.20 -0.82 -12.04
C TRP A 342 29.98 -2.10 -11.24
N ARG A 343 28.83 -2.76 -11.43
CA ARG A 343 28.54 -4.07 -10.85
C ARG A 343 28.90 -5.19 -11.83
N ILE A 344 29.79 -6.09 -11.42
CA ILE A 344 30.25 -7.23 -12.23
C ILE A 344 30.35 -8.46 -11.32
N ALA A 345 29.62 -9.52 -11.68
CA ALA A 345 29.58 -10.77 -10.90
C ALA A 345 29.20 -10.56 -9.41
N GLY A 346 28.31 -9.62 -9.13
CA GLY A 346 27.86 -9.27 -7.79
C GLY A 346 28.76 -8.30 -7.02
N GLN A 347 29.96 -8.02 -7.52
CA GLN A 347 30.91 -7.10 -6.89
C GLN A 347 30.81 -5.72 -7.52
N ILE A 348 30.89 -4.68 -6.69
CA ILE A 348 30.94 -3.28 -7.13
C ILE A 348 32.41 -2.86 -7.21
N TYR A 349 32.83 -2.36 -8.36
CA TYR A 349 34.21 -1.94 -8.60
C TYR A 349 34.33 -0.42 -8.64
N ASP A 350 35.37 0.10 -8.00
CA ASP A 350 35.79 1.51 -8.05
C ASP A 350 36.57 1.81 -9.36
N LEU A 351 35.85 1.70 -10.47
CA LEU A 351 36.30 2.06 -11.81
C LEU A 351 35.91 3.52 -12.13
N PRO A 352 36.38 4.11 -13.26
CA PRO A 352 35.95 5.45 -13.68
C PRO A 352 34.41 5.60 -13.67
N PRO A 353 33.88 6.80 -13.37
CA PRO A 353 32.45 7.00 -13.13
C PRO A 353 31.63 6.51 -14.32
N THR A 354 30.53 5.82 -14.02
CA THR A 354 29.58 5.37 -15.04
C THR A 354 28.89 6.57 -15.69
N LEU A 355 28.23 6.34 -16.82
CA LEU A 355 27.42 7.39 -17.44
C LEU A 355 26.27 7.85 -16.51
N TYR A 356 25.69 6.94 -15.74
CA TYR A 356 24.70 7.30 -14.72
C TYR A 356 25.30 8.22 -13.67
N ASP A 357 26.47 7.91 -13.12
CA ASP A 357 27.11 8.71 -12.08
C ASP A 357 27.49 10.11 -12.59
N LEU A 358 28.01 10.20 -13.82
CA LEU A 358 28.31 11.48 -14.49
C LEU A 358 27.07 12.36 -14.68
N LEU A 359 25.91 11.75 -14.95
CA LEU A 359 24.66 12.48 -15.18
C LEU A 359 23.78 12.58 -13.93
N ARG A 360 24.17 11.94 -12.82
CA ARG A 360 23.47 11.98 -11.52
C ARG A 360 23.24 13.41 -10.99
N PRO A 361 24.13 14.40 -11.23
CA PRO A 361 23.87 15.80 -10.86
C PRO A 361 22.69 16.41 -11.62
N LEU A 362 22.35 15.91 -12.80
CA LEU A 362 21.12 16.29 -13.49
C LEU A 362 19.96 15.61 -12.77
N TRP A 363 19.16 16.40 -12.05
CA TRP A 363 17.98 15.92 -11.30
C TRP A 363 17.08 14.97 -12.12
N LEU A 364 17.05 15.13 -13.45
CA LEU A 364 16.30 14.31 -14.40
C LEU A 364 16.70 12.82 -14.38
N VAL A 365 17.97 12.48 -14.14
CA VAL A 365 18.43 11.09 -14.12
C VAL A 365 18.02 10.39 -12.82
N ARG A 366 18.11 11.10 -11.69
CA ARG A 366 17.68 10.60 -10.36
C ARG A 366 16.18 10.32 -10.30
N LEU A 367 15.41 10.97 -11.18
CA LEU A 367 13.96 10.82 -11.31
C LEU A 367 13.52 9.40 -11.72
N MET A 368 14.42 8.63 -12.34
CA MET A 368 14.19 7.22 -12.67
C MET A 368 14.20 6.30 -11.42
N ARG A 369 14.87 6.73 -10.34
CA ARG A 369 15.05 6.07 -9.03
C ARG A 369 15.79 4.71 -9.07
N GLU A 370 15.49 3.87 -10.05
CA GLU A 370 16.02 2.52 -10.21
C GLU A 370 16.75 2.45 -11.57
N PRO A 371 18.11 2.49 -11.60
CA PRO A 371 18.88 2.51 -12.84
C PRO A 371 18.56 1.35 -13.79
N GLU A 372 18.30 0.15 -13.26
CA GLU A 372 17.92 -1.02 -14.05
C GLU A 372 16.71 -0.83 -14.97
N ARG A 373 15.81 0.13 -14.68
CA ARG A 373 14.67 0.44 -15.57
C ARG A 373 15.14 0.88 -16.95
N PHE A 374 16.37 1.38 -17.09
CA PHE A 374 16.95 1.68 -18.39
C PHE A 374 17.07 0.44 -19.30
N VAL A 375 17.27 -0.76 -18.72
CA VAL A 375 17.30 -2.04 -19.46
C VAL A 375 16.03 -2.27 -20.26
N MET A 376 14.89 -1.77 -19.78
CA MET A 376 13.63 -1.82 -20.52
C MET A 376 13.70 -1.12 -21.88
N PHE A 377 14.42 0.01 -21.96
CA PHE A 377 14.54 0.79 -23.19
C PHE A 377 15.57 0.23 -24.17
N LEU A 378 16.44 -0.67 -23.71
CA LEU A 378 17.42 -1.37 -24.55
C LEU A 378 16.74 -2.28 -25.58
N ALA A 379 15.50 -2.69 -25.33
CA ALA A 379 14.70 -3.52 -26.24
C ALA A 379 14.57 -2.89 -27.64
N LEU A 380 14.33 -1.58 -27.71
CA LEU A 380 14.06 -0.89 -28.98
C LEU A 380 15.27 -0.80 -29.92
N PRO A 381 16.44 -0.24 -29.51
CA PRO A 381 17.60 -0.20 -30.37
C PRO A 381 18.05 -1.60 -30.75
N THR A 382 17.99 -2.56 -29.83
CA THR A 382 18.35 -3.97 -30.10
C THR A 382 17.44 -4.58 -31.16
N ALA A 383 16.11 -4.41 -31.04
CA ALA A 383 15.16 -4.89 -32.04
C ALA A 383 15.43 -4.30 -33.43
N VAL A 384 15.75 -3.01 -33.52
CA VAL A 384 16.09 -2.36 -34.79
C VAL A 384 17.40 -2.89 -35.38
N LEU A 385 18.42 -3.11 -34.56
CA LEU A 385 19.69 -3.71 -35.00
C LEU A 385 19.50 -5.13 -35.55
N VAL A 386 18.66 -5.94 -34.88
CA VAL A 386 18.26 -7.27 -35.38
C VAL A 386 17.56 -7.17 -36.74
N ALA A 387 16.66 -6.21 -36.91
CA ALA A 387 16.03 -6.00 -38.21
C ALA A 387 17.03 -5.61 -39.30
N TYR A 388 18.04 -4.78 -39.02
CA TYR A 388 19.09 -4.48 -40.01
C TYR A 388 19.91 -5.72 -40.38
N GLY A 389 20.29 -6.55 -39.40
CA GLY A 389 21.02 -7.79 -39.64
C GLY A 389 20.22 -8.77 -40.48
N TRP A 390 18.95 -8.98 -40.13
CA TRP A 390 18.08 -9.90 -40.86
C TRP A 390 17.67 -9.37 -42.25
N ALA A 391 17.51 -8.07 -42.40
CA ALA A 391 17.29 -7.43 -43.69
C ALA A 391 18.45 -7.68 -44.66
N TRP A 392 19.69 -7.55 -44.19
CA TRP A 392 20.87 -7.91 -44.97
C TRP A 392 20.88 -9.40 -45.34
N PHE A 393 20.62 -10.29 -44.38
CA PHE A 393 20.58 -11.73 -44.62
C PHE A 393 19.57 -12.11 -45.71
N GLN A 394 18.36 -11.54 -45.66
CA GLN A 394 17.32 -11.78 -46.67
C GLN A 394 17.69 -11.27 -48.05
N THR A 395 18.36 -10.11 -48.13
CA THR A 395 18.84 -9.61 -49.43
C THR A 395 19.88 -10.54 -50.05
N ARG A 396 20.67 -11.26 -49.24
CA ARG A 396 21.72 -12.16 -49.71
C ARG A 396 21.23 -13.58 -50.01
N PHE A 397 20.22 -14.07 -49.29
CA PHE A 397 19.69 -15.44 -49.37
C PHE A 397 18.15 -15.49 -49.49
N PRO A 398 17.55 -14.92 -50.55
CA PRO A 398 16.09 -14.78 -50.64
C PRO A 398 15.33 -16.11 -50.80
N ARG A 399 15.94 -17.14 -51.40
CA ARG A 399 15.29 -18.43 -51.72
C ARG A 399 14.82 -19.23 -50.50
N HIS A 400 15.41 -18.99 -49.32
CA HIS A 400 15.06 -19.69 -48.07
C HIS A 400 14.39 -18.79 -47.04
N ALA A 401 14.06 -17.55 -47.40
CA ALA A 401 13.63 -16.50 -46.48
C ALA A 401 12.48 -16.88 -45.51
N PRO A 402 11.39 -17.56 -45.92
CA PRO A 402 10.32 -17.89 -44.98
C PRO A 402 10.76 -18.96 -43.96
N ALA A 403 11.42 -20.03 -44.39
CA ALA A 403 11.88 -21.09 -43.50
C ALA A 403 12.97 -20.59 -42.54
N THR A 404 13.93 -19.80 -43.02
CA THR A 404 14.98 -19.23 -42.16
C THR A 404 14.40 -18.20 -41.20
N THR A 405 13.38 -17.43 -41.59
CA THR A 405 12.72 -16.47 -40.67
C THR A 405 11.93 -17.19 -39.59
N LEU A 406 11.26 -18.29 -39.92
CA LEU A 406 10.59 -19.11 -38.93
C LEU A 406 11.59 -19.72 -37.94
N LEU A 407 12.71 -20.24 -38.44
CA LEU A 407 13.80 -20.74 -37.60
C LEU A 407 14.39 -19.64 -36.71
N ALA A 408 14.68 -18.46 -37.26
CA ALA A 408 15.18 -17.32 -36.48
C ALA A 408 14.16 -16.86 -35.43
N SER A 409 12.87 -16.85 -35.75
CA SER A 409 11.80 -16.56 -34.80
C SER A 409 11.80 -17.59 -33.66
N ALA A 410 11.89 -18.88 -33.98
CA ALA A 410 11.93 -19.95 -32.98
C ALA A 410 13.18 -19.86 -32.10
N LEU A 411 14.35 -19.57 -32.67
CA LEU A 411 15.58 -19.38 -31.92
C LEU A 411 15.52 -18.15 -31.00
N ILE A 412 14.99 -17.02 -31.48
CA ILE A 412 14.78 -15.82 -30.64
C ILE A 412 13.82 -16.14 -29.50
N LEU A 413 12.70 -16.82 -29.77
CA LEU A 413 11.73 -17.16 -28.74
C LEU A 413 12.26 -18.18 -27.74
N LEU A 414 13.05 -19.14 -28.19
CA LEU A 414 13.72 -20.10 -27.30
C LEU A 414 14.77 -19.41 -26.43
N ASP A 415 15.54 -18.50 -27.01
CA ASP A 415 16.62 -17.77 -26.33
C ASP A 415 16.05 -16.78 -25.30
N LEU A 416 15.00 -16.03 -25.67
CA LEU A 416 14.32 -15.08 -24.80
C LEU A 416 13.21 -15.74 -23.95
N ALA A 417 13.08 -17.07 -23.98
CA ALA A 417 11.97 -17.77 -23.37
C ALA A 417 11.86 -17.40 -21.87
N PRO A 418 10.72 -16.87 -21.42
CA PRO A 418 10.45 -16.81 -20.00
C PRO A 418 10.26 -18.24 -19.48
N GLY A 419 10.41 -18.41 -18.17
CA GLY A 419 9.84 -19.58 -17.51
C GLY A 419 8.32 -19.59 -17.58
N PRO A 420 7.67 -20.59 -16.97
CA PRO A 420 6.24 -20.53 -16.73
C PRO A 420 5.87 -19.18 -16.09
N ALA A 421 4.92 -18.48 -16.69
CA ALA A 421 4.52 -17.17 -16.19
C ALA A 421 4.01 -17.33 -14.75
N PRO A 422 4.47 -16.50 -13.80
CA PRO A 422 3.96 -16.55 -12.44
C PRO A 422 2.48 -16.17 -12.45
N LEU A 423 1.66 -17.03 -11.85
CA LEU A 423 0.21 -16.85 -11.75
C LEU A 423 -0.18 -16.73 -10.28
N GLN A 424 -1.01 -15.75 -9.97
CA GLN A 424 -1.60 -15.56 -8.65
C GLN A 424 -3.03 -16.04 -8.68
N PHE A 425 -3.33 -17.10 -7.93
CA PHE A 425 -4.69 -17.60 -7.80
C PHE A 425 -5.55 -16.55 -7.09
N VAL A 426 -6.59 -16.12 -7.77
CA VAL A 426 -7.61 -15.22 -7.23
C VAL A 426 -8.87 -16.07 -7.12
N GLY A 427 -9.06 -16.67 -5.94
CA GLY A 427 -10.17 -17.56 -5.64
C GLY A 427 -11.48 -16.96 -6.13
N GLN A 428 -12.07 -17.60 -7.16
CA GLN A 428 -13.43 -17.33 -7.55
C GLN A 428 -14.30 -17.83 -6.40
N GLU A 429 -15.02 -16.91 -5.77
CA GLU A 429 -15.94 -17.16 -4.65
C GLU A 429 -15.26 -17.43 -3.30
N ARG A 430 -14.67 -16.39 -2.71
CA ARG A 430 -14.74 -16.25 -1.25
C ARG A 430 -16.19 -15.92 -0.91
N THR A 431 -17.05 -16.95 -0.89
CA THR A 431 -18.50 -16.84 -0.62
C THR A 431 -18.76 -15.92 0.56
N PHE A 432 -17.98 -16.07 1.63
CA PHE A 432 -18.01 -15.20 2.78
C PHE A 432 -17.79 -13.70 2.47
N LEU A 433 -16.79 -13.33 1.65
CA LEU A 433 -16.59 -11.91 1.27
C LEU A 433 -17.75 -11.36 0.44
N ALA A 434 -18.37 -12.20 -0.41
CA ALA A 434 -19.55 -11.81 -1.17
C ALA A 434 -20.76 -11.62 -0.25
N ASP A 435 -20.94 -12.50 0.75
CA ASP A 435 -21.95 -12.36 1.78
C ASP A 435 -21.74 -11.09 2.62
N LEU A 436 -20.48 -10.75 2.91
CA LEU A 436 -20.12 -9.52 3.63
C LEU A 436 -20.52 -8.25 2.87
N ALA A 437 -20.57 -8.31 1.53
CA ALA A 437 -21.05 -7.21 0.70
C ALA A 437 -22.55 -6.92 0.89
N HIS A 438 -23.34 -7.94 1.28
CA HIS A 438 -24.79 -7.84 1.44
C HIS A 438 -25.25 -7.65 2.89
N THR A 439 -24.44 -8.07 3.86
CA THR A 439 -24.86 -8.21 5.27
C THR A 439 -24.27 -7.17 6.21
N GLY A 440 -23.18 -6.50 5.84
CA GLY A 440 -22.41 -5.67 6.77
C GLY A 440 -22.44 -4.18 6.44
N GLU A 441 -22.91 -3.35 7.38
CA GLU A 441 -22.76 -1.88 7.34
C GLU A 441 -21.45 -1.43 8.01
N GLY A 442 -20.88 -0.31 7.57
CA GLY A 442 -19.68 0.33 8.15
C GLY A 442 -18.32 -0.10 7.54
N ALA A 443 -17.22 0.47 8.03
CA ALA A 443 -15.87 0.17 7.51
C ALA A 443 -15.25 -1.10 8.12
N LEU A 444 -14.23 -1.65 7.44
CA LEU A 444 -13.47 -2.81 7.88
C LEU A 444 -12.04 -2.44 8.25
N LEU A 445 -11.54 -3.03 9.33
CA LEU A 445 -10.13 -3.12 9.64
C LEU A 445 -9.61 -4.51 9.27
N ASN A 446 -8.58 -4.59 8.42
CA ASN A 446 -7.99 -5.87 8.01
C ASN A 446 -6.75 -6.16 8.85
N LEU A 447 -6.58 -7.39 9.33
CA LEU A 447 -5.40 -7.82 10.07
C LEU A 447 -4.75 -9.03 9.39
N PRO A 448 -3.40 -9.12 9.36
CA PRO A 448 -2.45 -8.21 10.03
C PRO A 448 -2.25 -6.88 9.31
N TYR A 449 -1.99 -5.84 10.10
CA TYR A 449 -1.66 -4.52 9.57
C TYR A 449 -0.23 -4.50 9.03
N ARG A 450 -0.08 -4.67 7.72
CA ARG A 450 1.22 -4.53 7.02
C ARG A 450 1.02 -3.87 5.66
N ARG A 451 1.81 -2.84 5.38
CA ARG A 451 1.77 -2.08 4.11
C ARG A 451 1.84 -2.95 2.86
N ARG A 452 2.60 -4.06 2.89
CA ARG A 452 2.72 -4.99 1.76
C ARG A 452 1.43 -5.77 1.48
N LEU A 453 0.60 -6.01 2.50
CA LEU A 453 -0.65 -6.75 2.40
C LEU A 453 -1.82 -5.86 1.98
N SER A 454 -1.70 -4.54 2.14
CA SER A 454 -2.75 -3.58 1.76
C SER A 454 -3.22 -3.73 0.31
N LYS A 455 -2.34 -4.13 -0.63
CA LYS A 455 -2.73 -4.39 -2.03
C LYS A 455 -3.68 -5.58 -2.16
N THR A 456 -3.50 -6.63 -1.36
CA THR A 456 -4.40 -7.79 -1.31
C THR A 456 -5.75 -7.41 -0.69
N TYR A 457 -5.75 -6.63 0.39
CA TYR A 457 -7.00 -6.13 0.98
C TYR A 457 -7.79 -5.23 0.02
N MET A 458 -7.09 -4.41 -0.78
CA MET A 458 -7.72 -3.67 -1.87
C MET A 458 -8.33 -4.61 -2.90
N PHE A 459 -7.63 -5.66 -3.34
CA PHE A 459 -8.23 -6.63 -4.26
C PHE A 459 -9.50 -7.28 -3.69
N GLU A 460 -9.49 -7.68 -2.42
CA GLU A 460 -10.67 -8.24 -1.74
C GLU A 460 -11.82 -7.24 -1.61
N GLN A 461 -11.51 -5.95 -1.47
CA GLN A 461 -12.51 -4.87 -1.52
C GLN A 461 -13.27 -4.82 -2.85
N THR A 462 -12.71 -5.33 -3.95
CA THR A 462 -13.49 -5.43 -5.21
C THR A 462 -14.67 -6.40 -5.11
N VAL A 463 -14.64 -7.31 -4.12
CA VAL A 463 -15.69 -8.29 -3.84
C VAL A 463 -16.65 -7.76 -2.78
N HIS A 464 -16.13 -7.42 -1.58
CA HIS A 464 -16.99 -7.01 -0.46
C HIS A 464 -17.45 -5.55 -0.54
N GLN A 465 -16.78 -4.70 -1.35
CA GLN A 465 -17.12 -3.29 -1.65
C GLN A 465 -17.21 -2.32 -0.46
N ARG A 466 -17.03 -2.81 0.77
CA ARG A 466 -17.00 -1.99 2.00
C ARG A 466 -15.75 -1.10 2.09
N PRO A 467 -15.87 0.11 2.68
CA PRO A 467 -14.71 0.93 3.00
C PRO A 467 -13.74 0.20 3.93
N ILE A 468 -12.44 0.40 3.71
CA ILE A 468 -11.39 -0.17 4.53
C ILE A 468 -10.54 0.94 5.14
N LEU A 469 -10.13 0.75 6.38
CA LEU A 469 -9.30 1.70 7.11
C LEU A 469 -7.90 1.85 6.49
N GLN A 470 -7.43 0.79 5.83
CA GLN A 470 -6.08 0.69 5.27
C GLN A 470 -6.08 0.46 3.77
N GLY A 471 -5.11 1.00 3.04
CA GLY A 471 -4.98 0.81 1.60
C GLY A 471 -3.59 1.23 1.12
N HIS A 472 -3.17 0.81 -0.07
CA HIS A 472 -1.91 1.24 -0.64
C HIS A 472 -2.11 2.41 -1.60
N ILE A 473 -1.46 3.53 -1.31
CA ILE A 473 -1.36 4.66 -2.23
C ILE A 473 0.10 4.97 -2.55
N SER A 474 0.32 5.39 -3.79
CA SER A 474 1.68 5.58 -4.33
C SER A 474 2.42 6.75 -3.66
N ARG A 475 1.68 7.74 -3.12
CA ARG A 475 2.20 8.88 -2.35
C ARG A 475 1.28 9.13 -1.17
N GLU A 476 1.79 8.87 0.03
CA GLU A 476 1.04 8.90 1.29
C GLU A 476 0.99 10.35 1.83
N PRO A 477 -0.20 10.92 2.11
CA PRO A 477 -0.32 12.19 2.82
C PRO A 477 -0.07 12.00 4.33
N ASP A 478 0.27 13.08 5.04
CA ASP A 478 0.61 13.04 6.48
C ASP A 478 -0.50 12.52 7.39
N ASN A 479 -1.75 12.64 6.95
CA ASN A 479 -2.91 12.20 7.72
C ASN A 479 -3.30 10.75 7.42
N LEU A 480 -2.63 10.10 6.47
CA LEU A 480 -2.90 8.71 6.13
C LEU A 480 -2.56 7.86 7.36
N TYR A 481 -3.56 7.19 7.91
CA TYR A 481 -3.43 6.37 9.12
C TYR A 481 -3.22 7.12 10.43
N ARG A 482 -3.52 8.43 10.52
CA ARG A 482 -3.50 9.17 11.80
C ARG A 482 -4.17 8.38 12.93
N PHE A 483 -5.33 7.80 12.63
CA PHE A 483 -6.07 6.97 13.57
C PHE A 483 -5.24 5.78 14.10
N LEU A 484 -4.46 5.09 13.24
CA LEU A 484 -3.63 3.94 13.61
C LEU A 484 -2.33 4.35 14.30
N ASP A 485 -1.72 5.45 13.88
CA ASP A 485 -0.48 5.97 14.49
C ASP A 485 -0.74 6.52 15.90
N GLU A 486 -1.95 7.03 16.16
CA GLU A 486 -2.41 7.45 17.49
C GLU A 486 -2.81 6.26 18.39
N THR A 487 -2.97 5.06 17.81
CA THR A 487 -3.32 3.85 18.57
C THR A 487 -2.18 2.83 18.60
N ASP A 488 -1.41 2.83 19.68
CA ASP A 488 -0.25 1.95 19.93
C ASP A 488 -0.51 0.43 19.75
N TRP A 489 -1.76 -0.02 19.74
CA TRP A 489 -2.14 -1.44 19.71
C TRP A 489 -1.95 -2.14 18.35
N LEU A 490 -1.93 -1.42 17.22
CA LEU A 490 -1.85 -2.04 15.88
C LEU A 490 -0.42 -2.44 15.47
N THR A 491 0.56 -1.78 16.06
CA THR A 491 1.98 -2.08 15.89
C THR A 491 2.48 -3.08 16.94
N ALA A 492 1.73 -3.25 18.05
CA ALA A 492 2.07 -4.10 19.18
C ALA A 492 1.17 -5.35 19.27
N VAL A 493 1.62 -6.47 18.72
CA VAL A 493 1.33 -7.76 19.37
C VAL A 493 2.64 -8.52 19.48
N PRO A 494 3.35 -8.30 20.61
CA PRO A 494 3.47 -9.36 21.61
C PRO A 494 3.23 -8.94 23.09
N ASP A 495 2.88 -7.69 23.38
CA ASP A 495 2.66 -7.22 24.76
C ASP A 495 1.32 -6.47 24.83
N LEU A 496 0.22 -7.20 25.05
CA LEU A 496 -1.13 -6.63 25.20
C LEU A 496 -1.21 -5.84 26.51
N SER A 497 -0.77 -4.59 26.49
CA SER A 497 -0.94 -3.63 27.59
C SER A 497 -2.28 -2.89 27.55
N ALA A 498 -3.01 -2.96 26.42
CA ALA A 498 -4.29 -2.28 26.21
C ALA A 498 -5.48 -3.27 26.26
N ASP A 499 -6.59 -2.84 26.87
CA ASP A 499 -7.84 -3.61 26.95
C ASP A 499 -8.47 -3.79 25.54
N PRO A 500 -8.59 -5.04 25.03
CA PRO A 500 -9.21 -5.33 23.74
C PRO A 500 -10.65 -4.83 23.61
N LEU A 501 -11.41 -4.76 24.70
CA LEU A 501 -12.80 -4.28 24.68
C LEU A 501 -12.87 -2.77 24.47
N TRP A 502 -12.06 -1.99 25.21
CA TRP A 502 -11.93 -0.55 25.02
C TRP A 502 -11.60 -0.21 23.56
N LEU A 503 -10.68 -0.97 22.97
CA LEU A 503 -10.29 -0.77 21.60
C LEU A 503 -11.41 -1.07 20.59
N MET A 504 -12.12 -2.19 20.74
CA MET A 504 -13.25 -2.51 19.88
C MET A 504 -14.30 -1.39 19.93
N ASN A 505 -14.49 -0.77 21.10
CA ASN A 505 -15.34 0.42 21.23
C ASN A 505 -14.77 1.64 20.49
N GLN A 506 -13.46 1.93 20.58
CA GLN A 506 -12.84 3.03 19.81
C GLN A 506 -13.03 2.83 18.29
N LEU A 507 -12.83 1.61 17.81
CA LEU A 507 -13.08 1.26 16.40
C LEU A 507 -14.54 1.48 16.03
N HIS A 508 -15.46 1.04 16.89
CA HIS A 508 -16.90 1.24 16.68
C HIS A 508 -17.27 2.72 16.61
N THR A 509 -16.80 3.55 17.56
CA THR A 509 -17.02 5.00 17.58
C THR A 509 -16.45 5.70 16.35
N ALA A 510 -15.34 5.19 15.81
CA ALA A 510 -14.74 5.68 14.57
C ALA A 510 -15.47 5.19 13.29
N GLY A 511 -16.56 4.44 13.40
CA GLY A 511 -17.34 3.92 12.26
C GLY A 511 -16.77 2.66 11.62
N ILE A 512 -15.76 2.04 12.25
CA ILE A 512 -15.22 0.74 11.85
C ILE A 512 -16.09 -0.32 12.52
N ALA A 513 -16.90 -1.00 11.72
CA ALA A 513 -17.92 -1.92 12.21
C ALA A 513 -17.38 -3.35 12.42
N HIS A 514 -16.34 -3.76 11.69
CA HIS A 514 -15.77 -5.09 11.84
C HIS A 514 -14.25 -5.11 11.70
N VAL A 515 -13.65 -6.07 12.39
CA VAL A 515 -12.25 -6.47 12.25
C VAL A 515 -12.21 -7.81 11.52
N LEU A 516 -11.57 -7.82 10.36
CA LEU A 516 -11.38 -9.00 9.53
C LEU A 516 -9.94 -9.50 9.66
N LEU A 517 -9.76 -10.61 10.36
CA LEU A 517 -8.47 -11.24 10.58
C LEU A 517 -8.22 -12.34 9.55
N HIS A 518 -7.13 -12.21 8.80
CA HIS A 518 -6.67 -13.14 7.77
C HIS A 518 -5.75 -14.19 8.38
N ARG A 519 -6.27 -15.39 8.61
CA ARG A 519 -5.53 -16.45 9.31
C ARG A 519 -4.55 -17.20 8.42
N ASP A 520 -4.77 -17.17 7.11
CA ASP A 520 -3.85 -17.71 6.10
C ASP A 520 -2.57 -16.86 5.98
N LEU A 521 -2.62 -15.60 6.40
CA LEU A 521 -1.49 -14.66 6.38
C LEU A 521 -0.66 -14.66 7.68
N LEU A 522 -1.05 -15.44 8.69
CA LEU A 522 -0.45 -15.45 10.02
C LEU A 522 -0.03 -16.86 10.45
N PRO A 523 1.07 -17.02 11.20
CA PRO A 523 1.40 -18.29 11.86
C PRO A 523 0.26 -18.71 12.81
N PRO A 524 -0.03 -20.03 12.95
CA PRO A 524 -1.10 -20.52 13.83
C PRO A 524 -1.00 -20.00 15.28
N GLU A 525 0.22 -19.84 15.78
CA GLU A 525 0.51 -19.29 17.10
C GLU A 525 0.01 -17.83 17.24
N GLN A 526 0.25 -17.01 16.22
CA GLN A 526 -0.23 -15.62 16.20
C GLN A 526 -1.74 -15.55 16.04
N VAL A 527 -2.34 -16.44 15.25
CA VAL A 527 -3.80 -16.55 15.14
C VAL A 527 -4.40 -16.87 16.51
N ALA A 528 -3.81 -17.81 17.26
CA ALA A 528 -4.26 -18.16 18.61
C ALA A 528 -4.12 -16.98 19.59
N VAL A 529 -3.02 -16.22 19.51
CA VAL A 529 -2.85 -14.99 20.30
C VAL A 529 -3.94 -13.97 19.99
N TRP A 530 -4.22 -13.72 18.71
CA TRP A 530 -5.30 -12.81 18.30
C TRP A 530 -6.67 -13.32 18.76
N GLN A 531 -6.96 -14.60 18.61
CA GLN A 531 -8.22 -15.20 19.07
C GLN A 531 -8.39 -15.13 20.58
N ALA A 532 -7.31 -15.34 21.34
CA ALA A 532 -7.32 -15.24 22.80
C ALA A 532 -7.43 -13.78 23.29
N ALA A 533 -6.91 -12.83 22.51
CA ALA A 533 -7.00 -11.41 22.80
C ALA A 533 -8.40 -10.84 22.49
N MET A 534 -9.16 -11.43 21.58
CA MET A 534 -10.48 -10.90 21.21
C MET A 534 -11.50 -11.10 22.35
N PRO A 535 -12.28 -10.06 22.69
CA PRO A 535 -13.16 -10.08 23.85
C PRO A 535 -14.38 -11.03 23.70
N TYR A 536 -14.72 -11.42 22.48
CA TYR A 536 -15.85 -12.31 22.15
C TYR A 536 -15.50 -13.21 20.96
N PRO A 537 -16.22 -14.34 20.79
CA PRO A 537 -16.02 -15.21 19.64
C PRO A 537 -16.31 -14.49 18.31
N PRO A 538 -15.65 -14.89 17.21
CA PRO A 538 -15.91 -14.32 15.90
C PRO A 538 -17.33 -14.64 15.42
N GLN A 539 -17.96 -13.70 14.71
CA GLN A 539 -19.26 -13.89 14.04
C GLN A 539 -19.15 -14.87 12.88
N HIS A 540 -17.99 -14.92 12.24
CA HIS A 540 -17.69 -15.86 11.16
C HIS A 540 -16.28 -16.41 11.32
N ALA A 541 -16.16 -17.72 11.11
CA ALA A 541 -14.89 -18.42 11.10
C ALA A 541 -14.92 -19.51 10.02
N ASP A 542 -14.22 -19.27 8.91
CA ASP A 542 -13.97 -20.28 7.86
C ASP A 542 -12.47 -20.60 7.81
N GLU A 543 -11.97 -21.23 6.73
CA GLU A 543 -10.56 -21.59 6.49
C GLU A 543 -9.58 -20.43 6.15
N THR A 544 -10.06 -19.20 6.03
CA THR A 544 -9.23 -18.04 5.65
C THR A 544 -9.44 -16.84 6.58
N TYR A 545 -10.63 -16.69 7.15
CA TYR A 545 -11.07 -15.50 7.84
C TYR A 545 -11.65 -15.76 9.21
N LEU A 546 -11.43 -14.78 10.09
CA LEU A 546 -12.16 -14.60 11.34
C LEU A 546 -12.73 -13.18 11.34
N LEU A 547 -14.04 -13.06 11.43
CA LEU A 547 -14.73 -11.76 11.46
C LEU A 547 -15.21 -11.46 12.88
N TYR A 548 -14.80 -10.32 13.41
CA TYR A 548 -15.26 -9.80 14.70
C TYR A 548 -16.04 -8.51 14.45
N ALA A 549 -17.28 -8.41 14.92
CA ALA A 549 -17.98 -7.14 14.94
C ALA A 549 -17.43 -6.29 16.07
N THR A 550 -17.17 -5.00 15.85
CA THR A 550 -16.62 -4.10 16.89
C THR A 550 -17.63 -3.82 18.01
N ARG A 551 -18.92 -3.96 17.71
CA ARG A 551 -20.00 -3.94 18.70
C ARG A 551 -20.45 -5.38 19.00
N PRO A 552 -20.41 -5.83 20.27
CA PRO A 552 -20.92 -7.15 20.61
C PRO A 552 -22.44 -7.21 20.41
N ASP A 553 -22.92 -8.36 19.91
CA ASP A 553 -24.35 -8.69 19.95
C ASP A 553 -24.74 -8.88 21.43
N PRO A 554 -25.73 -8.14 21.96
CA PRO A 554 -26.18 -8.28 23.35
C PRO A 554 -26.62 -9.71 23.71
N ALA A 555 -26.92 -10.56 22.73
CA ALA A 555 -27.27 -11.97 22.94
C ALA A 555 -26.06 -12.93 23.12
N VAL A 556 -24.83 -12.47 22.81
CA VAL A 556 -23.61 -13.31 22.76
C VAL A 556 -22.64 -12.98 23.90
N LEU A 557 -22.98 -12.02 24.77
CA LEU A 557 -22.19 -11.74 25.98
C LEU A 557 -22.12 -13.02 26.84
N PRO A 558 -20.93 -13.58 27.11
CA PRO A 558 -20.83 -14.71 28.02
C PRO A 558 -21.32 -14.29 29.40
N ALA A 559 -22.01 -15.19 30.11
CA ALA A 559 -22.28 -15.02 31.53
C ALA A 559 -20.96 -14.69 32.27
N PRO A 560 -20.98 -13.82 33.29
CA PRO A 560 -19.78 -13.41 34.00
C PRO A 560 -19.01 -14.65 34.45
N ARG A 561 -17.78 -14.82 33.96
CA ARG A 561 -16.93 -15.93 34.40
C ARG A 561 -16.68 -15.76 35.90
N PRO A 562 -16.94 -16.78 36.75
CA PRO A 562 -16.48 -16.73 38.13
C PRO A 562 -14.96 -16.71 38.13
N VAL A 563 -14.39 -15.61 38.61
CA VAL A 563 -12.94 -15.43 38.73
C VAL A 563 -12.39 -16.48 39.70
N SER A 564 -11.77 -17.54 39.19
CA SER A 564 -10.97 -18.45 40.00
C SER A 564 -9.68 -17.76 40.40
N LEU A 565 -9.44 -17.74 41.71
CA LEU A 565 -8.25 -17.20 42.36
C LEU A 565 -7.04 -18.14 42.13
N CYS A 566 -5.88 -17.54 41.78
CA CYS A 566 -4.50 -18.08 41.80
C CYS A 566 -3.92 -18.67 40.47
N PRO A 567 -2.59 -18.89 40.38
CA PRO A 567 -1.57 -17.89 40.00
C PRO A 567 -0.72 -18.35 38.79
N VAL A 568 -0.03 -17.44 38.08
CA VAL A 568 0.99 -17.81 37.07
C VAL A 568 2.32 -17.10 37.39
N PRO A 569 3.49 -17.76 37.24
CA PRO A 569 4.76 -17.27 37.78
C PRO A 569 5.46 -16.24 36.86
N ARG A 570 6.14 -15.28 37.48
CA ARG A 570 7.04 -14.30 36.84
C ARG A 570 8.20 -15.00 36.13
N LEU A 571 8.35 -14.74 34.83
CA LEU A 571 9.65 -14.80 34.15
C LEU A 571 10.23 -13.39 34.10
N ALA A 572 11.42 -13.24 34.67
CA ALA A 572 12.16 -11.99 34.73
C ALA A 572 12.76 -11.65 33.35
N LEU A 573 12.73 -10.37 32.98
CA LEU A 573 13.73 -9.81 32.08
C LEU A 573 14.07 -8.37 32.45
N VAL A 574 15.35 -8.12 32.27
CA VAL A 574 16.17 -7.01 32.72
C VAL A 574 16.19 -5.91 31.64
N GLN A 575 16.28 -4.67 32.13
CA GLN A 575 17.02 -3.51 31.62
C GLN A 575 16.27 -2.26 31.12
N SER A 576 16.67 -1.18 31.80
CA SER A 576 16.35 0.24 31.81
C SER A 576 16.37 1.01 30.48
N VAL A 577 15.44 1.97 30.37
CA VAL A 577 15.50 3.19 29.53
C VAL A 577 14.91 4.36 30.36
N PRO A 578 15.44 5.60 30.29
CA PRO A 578 15.27 6.61 31.34
C PRO A 578 14.03 7.50 31.20
N GLU A 579 13.62 8.03 32.35
CA GLU A 579 12.54 9.00 32.58
C GLU A 579 12.66 10.27 31.71
N LYS A 580 11.55 10.63 31.05
CA LYS A 580 10.88 11.92 31.21
C LYS A 580 9.59 11.95 30.40
N THR A 581 8.49 11.61 31.05
CA THR A 581 7.17 12.08 30.63
C THR A 581 6.34 12.27 31.89
N THR A 582 5.83 13.49 32.07
CA THR A 582 4.92 13.87 33.15
C THR A 582 3.70 12.96 33.06
N ALA A 583 3.56 12.05 34.04
CA ALA A 583 2.46 11.12 34.11
C ALA A 583 1.16 11.88 34.43
N VAL A 584 0.23 11.89 33.49
CA VAL A 584 -1.19 12.15 33.77
C VAL A 584 -1.72 10.83 34.33
N LEU A 585 -1.95 10.78 35.64
CA LEU A 585 -2.51 9.60 36.31
C LEU A 585 -3.93 9.36 35.79
N ARG A 586 -4.13 8.25 35.06
CA ARG A 586 -5.44 7.70 34.73
C ARG A 586 -6.01 7.00 35.96
N PRO A 587 -7.33 7.04 36.23
CA PRO A 587 -7.93 6.15 37.23
C PRO A 587 -7.78 4.70 36.76
N GLU A 588 -7.25 3.84 37.62
CA GLU A 588 -7.08 2.40 37.36
C GLU A 588 -8.42 1.67 37.53
N THR A 589 -8.76 0.81 36.57
CA THR A 589 -9.71 -0.28 36.81
C THR A 589 -9.00 -1.31 37.68
N ILE A 590 -9.26 -1.30 38.98
CA ILE A 590 -8.56 -2.15 39.93
C ILE A 590 -9.25 -3.53 39.97
N THR A 591 -8.54 -4.59 39.59
CA THR A 591 -9.03 -5.97 39.70
C THR A 591 -8.85 -6.57 41.10
N CYS A 592 -8.01 -5.97 41.94
CA CYS A 592 -7.85 -6.24 43.39
C CYS A 592 -7.16 -5.06 44.08
N PRO A 593 -7.52 -4.68 45.33
CA PRO A 593 -6.80 -3.64 46.06
C PRO A 593 -5.30 -3.97 46.15
N PRO A 594 -4.41 -2.97 46.14
CA PRO A 594 -2.97 -3.18 46.19
C PRO A 594 -2.59 -4.05 47.40
N SER A 595 -1.67 -4.99 47.16
CA SER A 595 -1.23 -5.98 48.16
C SER A 595 -0.80 -5.29 49.47
N GLY A 596 -1.54 -5.51 50.55
CA GLY A 596 -1.22 -4.97 51.89
C GLY A 596 -2.25 -3.99 52.47
N VAL A 597 -3.31 -3.64 51.74
CA VAL A 597 -4.38 -2.76 52.22
C VAL A 597 -5.71 -3.53 52.35
N SER A 598 -6.40 -3.37 53.47
CA SER A 598 -7.73 -3.95 53.73
C SER A 598 -8.74 -2.82 53.87
N PRO A 599 -9.51 -2.47 52.81
CA PRO A 599 -10.46 -1.37 52.86
C PRO A 599 -11.56 -1.63 53.89
N THR A 600 -12.02 -0.57 54.57
CA THR A 600 -13.14 -0.68 55.51
C THR A 600 -14.42 -0.98 54.73
N PRO A 601 -15.15 -2.08 55.01
CA PRO A 601 -16.38 -2.40 54.29
C PRO A 601 -17.51 -1.40 54.62
N ALA A 602 -18.23 -0.92 53.61
CA ALA A 602 -19.34 0.04 53.80
C ALA A 602 -20.71 -0.50 53.36
N GLY A 603 -20.77 -1.15 52.19
CA GLY A 603 -21.97 -1.83 51.69
C GLY A 603 -23.13 -0.93 51.22
N ALA A 604 -22.99 0.39 51.25
CA ALA A 604 -24.04 1.33 50.84
C ALA A 604 -24.36 1.18 49.35
N VAL A 605 -25.64 1.10 48.99
CA VAL A 605 -26.10 1.01 47.60
C VAL A 605 -26.88 2.28 47.24
N PHE A 606 -26.53 2.91 46.13
CA PHE A 606 -27.08 4.16 45.63
C PHE A 606 -27.93 3.89 44.38
N GLY A 607 -29.24 4.16 44.46
CA GLY A 607 -30.19 4.04 43.35
C GLY A 607 -30.30 2.63 42.76
N ASP A 608 -29.87 1.59 43.48
CA ASP A 608 -29.67 0.22 42.99
C ASP A 608 -28.68 0.07 41.82
N VAL A 609 -27.97 1.15 41.44
CA VAL A 609 -27.06 1.19 40.28
C VAL A 609 -25.58 1.21 40.66
N ILE A 610 -25.20 1.79 41.80
CA ILE A 610 -23.81 1.89 42.27
C ILE A 610 -23.74 1.43 43.73
N GLN A 611 -22.70 0.68 44.11
CA GLN A 611 -22.47 0.25 45.49
C GLN A 611 -21.08 0.68 45.98
N LEU A 612 -21.02 1.26 47.17
CA LEU A 612 -19.77 1.45 47.89
C LEU A 612 -19.36 0.13 48.55
N VAL A 613 -18.34 -0.51 48.01
CA VAL A 613 -17.83 -1.79 48.51
C VAL A 613 -16.97 -1.57 49.76
N GLY A 614 -16.11 -0.56 49.72
CA GLY A 614 -15.31 -0.15 50.84
C GLY A 614 -14.64 1.20 50.62
N TYR A 615 -13.96 1.69 51.65
CA TYR A 615 -13.24 2.95 51.61
C TYR A 615 -11.97 2.91 52.46
N GLU A 616 -11.10 3.88 52.24
CA GLU A 616 -9.89 4.14 53.02
C GLU A 616 -9.81 5.63 53.36
N LEU A 617 -9.43 5.91 54.62
CA LEU A 617 -9.24 7.26 55.13
C LEU A 617 -7.79 7.39 55.56
N THR A 618 -6.99 8.15 54.80
CA THR A 618 -5.55 8.32 55.09
C THR A 618 -5.25 9.78 55.39
N PRO A 619 -4.92 10.14 56.65
CA PRO A 619 -4.39 11.46 56.96
C PRO A 619 -3.10 11.72 56.18
N ARG A 620 -2.98 12.90 55.58
CA ARG A 620 -1.83 13.21 54.73
C ARG A 620 -0.59 13.50 55.58
N ALA A 621 0.53 12.84 55.28
CA ALA A 621 1.75 12.96 56.09
C ALA A 621 2.43 14.35 56.01
N ASP A 622 2.08 15.15 55.00
CA ASP A 622 2.59 16.50 54.77
C ASP A 622 1.76 17.60 55.48
N THR A 623 0.49 17.33 55.83
CA THR A 623 -0.36 18.28 56.56
C THR A 623 -1.41 17.57 57.43
N ASP A 624 -1.51 17.91 58.72
CA ASP A 624 -2.56 17.39 59.62
C ASP A 624 -3.98 17.93 59.32
N ALA A 625 -4.12 18.80 58.31
CA ALA A 625 -5.37 19.42 57.90
C ALA A 625 -6.03 18.79 56.67
N ALA A 626 -5.36 17.86 55.98
CA ALA A 626 -5.86 17.21 54.77
C ALA A 626 -6.05 15.71 54.95
N LEU A 627 -7.10 15.18 54.32
CA LEU A 627 -7.49 13.79 54.36
C LEU A 627 -7.64 13.25 52.94
N ASP A 628 -6.89 12.21 52.59
CA ASP A 628 -7.07 11.46 51.35
C ASP A 628 -8.10 10.35 51.58
N LEU A 629 -9.16 10.39 50.79
CA LEU A 629 -10.33 9.51 50.84
C LEU A 629 -10.34 8.64 49.59
N THR A 630 -10.09 7.34 49.71
CA THR A 630 -10.19 6.41 48.58
C THR A 630 -11.47 5.60 48.69
N PHE A 631 -12.31 5.64 47.66
CA PHE A 631 -13.58 4.91 47.59
C PHE A 631 -13.51 3.81 46.55
N TYR A 632 -14.09 2.65 46.86
CA TYR A 632 -14.20 1.50 45.96
C TYR A 632 -15.66 1.25 45.59
N TRP A 633 -15.98 1.43 44.31
CA TRP A 633 -17.33 1.44 43.76
C TRP A 633 -17.58 0.23 42.88
N LEU A 634 -18.60 -0.55 43.18
CA LEU A 634 -19.11 -1.61 42.30
C LEU A 634 -20.29 -1.07 41.50
N SER A 635 -20.18 -1.13 40.17
CA SER A 635 -21.32 -0.88 39.29
C SER A 635 -22.27 -2.07 39.33
N ARG A 636 -23.53 -1.85 39.72
CA ARG A 636 -24.54 -2.91 39.90
C ARG A 636 -25.56 -2.98 38.77
N ALA A 637 -25.77 -1.87 38.07
CA ALA A 637 -26.65 -1.79 36.92
C ALA A 637 -26.19 -0.66 35.99
N TYR A 638 -26.59 -0.74 34.72
CA TYR A 638 -26.25 0.27 33.72
C TYR A 638 -26.98 1.58 34.04
N THR A 639 -26.24 2.69 34.01
CA THR A 639 -26.77 4.04 34.23
C THR A 639 -26.61 4.85 32.95
N PRO A 640 -27.67 5.13 32.17
CA PRO A 640 -27.55 5.89 30.92
C PRO A 640 -27.20 7.38 31.12
N GLN A 641 -27.29 7.89 32.34
CA GLN A 641 -27.00 9.27 32.73
C GLN A 641 -25.65 9.35 33.45
N ASP A 642 -24.95 10.46 33.28
CA ASP A 642 -23.74 10.75 34.03
C ASP A 642 -24.08 11.34 35.41
N LEU A 643 -23.65 10.62 36.44
CA LEU A 643 -23.86 10.98 37.83
C LEU A 643 -22.63 11.72 38.37
N THR A 644 -22.88 12.61 39.32
CA THR A 644 -21.86 13.35 40.06
C THR A 644 -21.72 12.78 41.47
N LEU A 645 -20.49 12.49 41.89
CA LEU A 645 -20.18 12.10 43.26
C LEU A 645 -20.03 13.37 44.09
N PHE A 646 -20.72 13.41 45.24
CA PHE A 646 -20.47 14.41 46.27
C PHE A 646 -19.89 13.77 47.52
N VAL A 647 -18.89 14.43 48.11
CA VAL A 647 -18.25 14.03 49.36
C VAL A 647 -18.12 15.27 50.25
N HIS A 648 -18.71 15.22 51.43
CA HIS A 648 -18.77 16.31 52.39
C HIS A 648 -18.05 15.93 53.68
N LEU A 649 -17.37 16.92 54.26
CA LEU A 649 -16.81 16.86 55.60
C LEU A 649 -17.74 17.65 56.54
N LEU A 650 -18.33 16.98 57.53
CA LEU A 650 -19.29 17.55 58.47
C LEU A 650 -18.65 17.81 59.84
N ASP A 651 -18.94 18.94 60.47
CA ASP A 651 -18.53 19.22 61.86
C ASP A 651 -19.45 18.55 62.91
N GLU A 652 -19.13 18.74 64.19
CA GLU A 652 -19.91 18.21 65.33
C GLU A 652 -21.36 18.74 65.38
N SER A 653 -21.67 19.83 64.68
CA SER A 653 -23.03 20.38 64.54
C SER A 653 -23.77 19.84 63.31
N GLY A 654 -23.12 19.03 62.48
CA GLY A 654 -23.64 18.47 61.24
C GLY A 654 -23.57 19.44 60.05
N GLN A 655 -22.86 20.57 60.16
CA GLN A 655 -22.67 21.52 59.06
C GLN A 655 -21.54 21.08 58.13
N ILE A 656 -21.70 21.33 56.82
CA ILE A 656 -20.67 21.07 55.81
C ILE A 656 -19.56 22.11 55.97
N VAL A 657 -18.36 21.63 56.27
CA VAL A 657 -17.15 22.45 56.45
C VAL A 657 -16.30 22.48 55.18
N THR A 658 -16.29 21.39 54.42
CA THR A 658 -15.66 21.31 53.09
C THR A 658 -16.38 20.26 52.25
N GLN A 659 -16.35 20.41 50.93
CA GLN A 659 -17.04 19.49 50.01
C GLN A 659 -16.28 19.30 48.70
N HIS A 660 -16.52 18.17 48.05
CA HIS A 660 -16.07 17.85 46.70
C HIS A 660 -17.23 17.27 45.91
N ASP A 661 -17.64 17.98 44.86
CA ASP A 661 -18.76 17.62 43.99
C ASP A 661 -18.24 17.61 42.55
N ALA A 662 -17.96 16.43 42.00
CA ALA A 662 -17.43 16.29 40.65
C ALA A 662 -17.85 14.97 39.98
N PRO A 663 -17.99 14.95 38.64
CA PRO A 663 -18.09 13.69 37.90
C PRO A 663 -16.81 12.86 38.12
N PRO A 664 -16.90 11.51 38.09
CA PRO A 664 -15.77 10.67 38.44
C PRO A 664 -14.53 10.97 37.58
N ALA A 665 -13.38 11.06 38.24
CA ALA A 665 -12.12 11.45 37.61
C ALA A 665 -12.23 12.75 36.79
N TRP A 666 -12.96 13.74 37.31
CA TRP A 666 -13.19 15.04 36.66
C TRP A 666 -13.83 14.93 35.27
N GLY A 667 -14.68 13.92 35.07
CA GLY A 667 -15.37 13.67 33.80
C GLY A 667 -14.59 12.81 32.81
N GLN A 668 -13.41 12.31 33.19
CA GLN A 668 -12.64 11.35 32.37
C GLN A 668 -13.17 9.92 32.50
N ASN A 669 -14.01 9.63 33.51
CA ASN A 669 -14.64 8.33 33.71
C ASN A 669 -16.16 8.45 33.96
N PRO A 670 -16.95 8.90 32.97
CA PRO A 670 -18.40 9.09 33.12
C PRO A 670 -19.12 7.80 33.56
N THR A 671 -20.09 7.91 34.46
CA THR A 671 -20.83 6.72 34.96
C THR A 671 -21.66 6.03 33.87
N SER A 672 -21.99 6.73 32.78
CA SER A 672 -22.59 6.11 31.60
C SER A 672 -21.68 5.13 30.85
N GLY A 673 -20.37 5.20 31.11
CA GLY A 673 -19.37 4.25 30.61
C GLY A 673 -19.11 3.07 31.55
N TRP A 674 -19.67 3.04 32.75
CA TRP A 674 -19.40 1.98 33.72
C TRP A 674 -20.07 0.67 33.32
N GLN A 675 -19.32 -0.43 33.37
CA GLN A 675 -19.84 -1.78 33.08
C GLN A 675 -20.43 -2.39 34.36
N VAL A 676 -21.51 -3.14 34.24
CA VAL A 676 -22.10 -3.85 35.39
C VAL A 676 -21.16 -4.94 35.88
N GLY A 677 -20.81 -4.91 37.16
CA GLY A 677 -19.90 -5.85 37.81
C GLY A 677 -18.47 -5.33 37.99
N ASP A 678 -18.12 -4.20 37.38
CA ASP A 678 -16.78 -3.61 37.49
C ASP A 678 -16.60 -2.86 38.81
N LEU A 679 -15.36 -2.95 39.33
CA LEU A 679 -14.91 -2.20 40.49
C LEU A 679 -14.08 -0.99 40.05
N TYR A 680 -14.49 0.19 40.47
CA TYR A 680 -13.81 1.46 40.22
C TYR A 680 -13.25 2.01 41.53
N SER A 681 -12.07 2.63 41.48
CA SER A 681 -11.52 3.36 42.63
C SER A 681 -11.40 4.83 42.32
N GLU A 682 -11.71 5.68 43.31
CA GLU A 682 -11.54 7.12 43.21
C GLU A 682 -10.92 7.66 44.50
N THR A 683 -9.88 8.48 44.38
CA THR A 683 -9.22 9.13 45.52
C THR A 683 -9.50 10.63 45.50
N ILE A 684 -10.04 11.15 46.60
CA ILE A 684 -10.43 12.54 46.78
C ILE A 684 -9.71 13.10 48.01
N THR A 685 -9.08 14.26 47.85
CA THR A 685 -8.46 14.97 48.97
C THR A 685 -9.42 16.06 49.48
N LEU A 686 -9.76 16.03 50.77
CA LEU A 686 -10.50 17.09 51.44
C LEU A 686 -9.63 17.78 52.50
N THR A 687 -9.64 19.11 52.51
CA THR A 687 -8.90 19.92 53.49
C THR A 687 -9.86 20.61 54.45
N ALA A 688 -9.66 20.44 55.76
CA ALA A 688 -10.43 21.10 56.79
C ALA A 688 -10.00 22.57 56.97
N VAL A 689 -10.97 23.46 57.19
CA VAL A 689 -10.73 24.89 57.43
C VAL A 689 -10.50 25.24 58.90
N ALA A 690 -10.68 24.29 59.82
CA ALA A 690 -10.41 24.45 61.26
C ALA A 690 -9.93 23.11 61.87
N SER A 691 -9.38 23.16 63.07
CA SER A 691 -9.09 21.95 63.86
C SER A 691 -10.37 21.41 64.49
N GLY A 692 -10.65 20.12 64.34
CA GLY A 692 -11.88 19.53 64.87
C GLY A 692 -12.03 18.04 64.57
N ASN A 693 -13.10 17.45 65.10
CA ASN A 693 -13.56 16.12 64.72
C ASN A 693 -14.59 16.25 63.59
N TYR A 694 -14.42 15.44 62.56
CA TYR A 694 -15.22 15.53 61.35
C TYR A 694 -15.80 14.18 60.96
N GLN A 695 -17.02 14.18 60.43
CA GLN A 695 -17.65 13.00 59.84
C GLN A 695 -17.73 13.14 58.32
N VAL A 696 -17.42 12.06 57.60
CA VAL A 696 -17.50 12.04 56.12
C VAL A 696 -18.92 11.62 55.72
N ALA A 697 -19.54 12.40 54.85
CA ALA A 697 -20.84 12.12 54.26
C ALA A 697 -20.73 12.11 52.74
N LEU A 698 -21.32 11.14 52.04
CA LEU A 698 -21.19 11.03 50.59
C LEU A 698 -22.45 10.51 49.90
N GLY A 699 -22.53 10.73 48.59
CA GLY A 699 -23.59 10.18 47.76
C GLY A 699 -23.49 10.61 46.30
N TRP A 700 -24.52 10.29 45.54
CA TRP A 700 -24.57 10.54 44.10
C TRP A 700 -25.80 11.34 43.73
N TYR A 701 -25.68 12.22 42.75
CA TYR A 701 -26.82 12.93 42.17
C TYR A 701 -26.69 13.07 40.66
N GLU A 702 -27.81 13.25 39.98
CA GLU A 702 -27.82 13.53 38.55
C GLU A 702 -27.59 15.03 38.32
N ALA A 703 -26.54 15.41 37.57
CA ALA A 703 -26.12 16.81 37.43
C ALA A 703 -27.16 17.71 36.73
N THR A 704 -28.02 17.13 35.90
CA THR A 704 -29.05 17.83 35.11
C THR A 704 -30.28 18.20 35.93
N THR A 705 -30.67 17.35 36.88
CA THR A 705 -31.88 17.50 37.70
C THR A 705 -31.57 17.95 39.14
N GLY A 706 -30.37 17.64 39.64
CA GLY A 706 -29.97 17.85 41.03
C GLY A 706 -30.50 16.78 41.99
N ASP A 707 -31.20 15.78 41.48
CA ASP A 707 -31.85 14.76 42.30
C ASP A 707 -30.82 13.75 42.85
N ARG A 708 -30.81 13.57 44.17
CA ARG A 708 -29.92 12.61 44.85
C ARG A 708 -30.47 11.19 44.76
N LEU A 709 -29.59 10.24 44.50
CA LEU A 709 -29.94 8.81 44.51
C LEU A 709 -30.33 8.34 45.91
N ALA A 710 -31.42 7.58 46.01
CA ALA A 710 -31.83 6.94 47.25
C ALA A 710 -30.80 5.91 47.71
N ILE A 711 -30.57 5.78 49.02
CA ILE A 711 -29.61 4.84 49.57
C ILE A 711 -30.32 3.64 50.22
N THR A 712 -29.91 2.44 49.83
CA THR A 712 -30.33 1.17 50.45
C THR A 712 -29.16 0.52 51.18
N ASN A 713 -29.46 -0.29 52.20
CA ASN A 713 -28.47 -1.05 52.98
C ASN A 713 -27.38 -0.24 53.71
N HIS A 714 -27.68 0.99 54.17
CA HIS A 714 -26.77 1.76 55.03
C HIS A 714 -27.50 2.29 56.30
N PRO A 715 -27.08 1.91 57.52
CA PRO A 715 -27.84 2.21 58.75
C PRO A 715 -27.75 3.68 59.20
N GLN A 716 -26.67 4.39 58.87
CA GLN A 716 -26.49 5.81 59.16
C GLN A 716 -26.64 6.63 57.89
N GLN A 717 -27.85 7.13 57.62
CA GLN A 717 -28.12 8.00 56.48
C GLN A 717 -29.02 9.17 56.87
N THR A 718 -28.75 10.32 56.27
CA THR A 718 -29.57 11.55 56.40
C THR A 718 -29.65 12.21 55.03
N ASP A 719 -30.86 12.54 54.56
CA ASP A 719 -31.07 13.28 53.31
C ASP A 719 -30.36 12.67 52.07
N ASN A 720 -30.46 11.34 51.92
CA ASN A 720 -29.77 10.55 50.89
C ASN A 720 -28.24 10.76 50.87
N ARG A 721 -27.63 10.93 52.05
CA ARG A 721 -26.19 10.90 52.29
C ARG A 721 -25.83 9.69 53.13
N ALA A 722 -24.84 8.90 52.70
CA ALA A 722 -24.26 7.85 53.52
C ALA A 722 -23.23 8.48 54.45
N LEU A 723 -23.39 8.30 55.76
CA LEU A 723 -22.45 8.79 56.78
C LEU A 723 -21.45 7.69 57.11
N LEU A 724 -20.15 7.92 56.90
CA LEU A 724 -19.15 6.96 57.32
C LEU A 724 -19.11 6.88 58.87
N PRO A 725 -18.94 5.69 59.45
CA PRO A 725 -18.99 5.49 60.90
C PRO A 725 -17.77 6.08 61.63
N GLU A 726 -16.68 6.31 60.91
CA GLU A 726 -15.44 6.86 61.45
C GLU A 726 -15.50 8.38 61.55
N THR A 727 -15.10 8.92 62.70
CA THR A 727 -14.85 10.35 62.88
C THR A 727 -13.36 10.62 62.74
N VAL A 728 -12.98 11.53 61.86
CA VAL A 728 -11.58 11.88 61.60
C VAL A 728 -11.24 13.18 62.32
N ARG A 729 -10.15 13.17 63.09
CA ARG A 729 -9.64 14.39 63.73
C ARG A 729 -8.60 15.05 62.84
N LEU A 730 -8.88 16.28 62.40
CA LEU A 730 -7.95 17.09 61.61
C LEU A 730 -7.49 18.29 62.42
N GLN A 731 -6.22 18.68 62.27
CA GLN A 731 -5.63 19.85 62.93
C GLN A 731 -5.11 20.83 61.89
N GLN A 732 -5.47 22.10 62.03
CA GLN A 732 -4.86 23.16 61.23
C GLN A 732 -3.36 23.24 61.54
N PRO A 733 -2.48 23.46 60.54
CA PRO A 733 -1.08 23.72 60.81
C PRO A 733 -0.99 25.01 61.63
N ASN A 734 -0.22 25.00 62.72
CA ASN A 734 0.14 26.26 63.39
C ASN A 734 0.72 27.21 62.34
N GLN A 735 0.07 28.35 62.10
CA GLN A 735 0.70 29.41 61.32
C GLN A 735 1.96 29.84 62.07
N PRO A 736 3.13 29.92 61.41
CA PRO A 736 4.36 30.39 62.05
C PRO A 736 4.26 31.84 62.52
#